data_AF-A0A372FYT3-F1
#
_entry.id   AF-A0A372FYT3-F1
#
_cell.length_a   1.000
_cell.length_b   1.000
_cell.length_c   1.000
_cell.angle_alpha   90.00
_cell.angle_beta   90.00
_cell.angle_gamma   90.00
#
_symmetry.space_group_name_H-M   'P 1'
#
loop_
_entity.id
_entity.type
_entity.pdbx_description
1 polymer ?
#
loop_
_entity_poly.entity_id
_entity_poly.type
_entity_poly.pdbx_seq_one_letter_code
_entity_poly.pdbx_strand_id
1 'polypeptide(L)'
;MSLDGWNTLLVLGGIRSGKSEFAESLVADAATVRYVATAAGGGDDDAEWAARIAAHRERRPATWNTEETADDPRRLADVIAAARPEETLLVDDLGGWVTVLLDPAHQPADDTVTVAELAAAVRDCPARLVLVSPEVGLSLVPTTPLGRAFTDALGAVNRAVADACDAVVLVVAGQPVRLKPATPEPAPAAEPSPGRSPVNGTAVPAQAGPSDARPADDAAALPASPPVTTPEVPAAAAPVPAADGTGRTPPAMTLPVADTGLVIQPGMELPMPDDHTGPQAVERLATLDVPGTGLGVLEQVVSFAAATQGTPTPIPWQSVRVLLLHGDHDGGSAAGTPDGESARRAESARAGQGVLARLAAESGASLQVVTAPTAAAIEDGPALTAEQVDAALRYGWRLAAEAVDSGVHLLVVAACGAGTEAAAAAVLAATAGAEAPAVLGRVVTPDGEIDDVAWMARCAAVRDALHRTRRASRDAKDVLAQLGGGDIAVATGILLGATARRTPVLLDGPVGVAAGLVSRDLAGQARHWCMLADHGGHPAVKLAADVLGLSPLTELRLDLGEGANALTVLPLLRSVLALAAALPPRPSGEAADDADEPEPVEQDEPDFREPEPAGPGPTSTETEPPGPTSTEPAEPGARAG
;
A
#
# COMPACT_ATOMS: atom_id res chain seq x y z
N MET A 1 -1.13 -7.60 38.83
CA MET A 1 -1.43 -8.28 37.56
C MET A 1 -2.16 -7.28 36.69
N SER A 2 -1.44 -6.65 35.75
CA SER A 2 -1.95 -5.58 34.90
C SER A 2 -2.87 -6.15 33.81
N LEU A 3 -3.92 -5.42 33.47
CA LEU A 3 -5.06 -5.81 32.63
C LEU A 3 -4.73 -6.09 31.14
N ASP A 4 -3.46 -6.07 30.73
CA ASP A 4 -3.05 -6.21 29.32
C ASP A 4 -2.02 -7.33 29.06
N GLY A 5 -1.69 -8.18 30.05
CA GLY A 5 -0.91 -9.40 29.83
C GLY A 5 0.59 -9.24 29.48
N TRP A 6 1.15 -8.05 29.61
CA TRP A 6 2.58 -7.77 29.42
C TRP A 6 3.29 -7.48 30.75
N ASN A 7 4.57 -7.87 30.84
CA ASN A 7 5.48 -7.43 31.90
C ASN A 7 6.39 -6.29 31.39
N THR A 8 6.78 -6.34 30.11
CA THR A 8 7.62 -5.35 29.46
C THR A 8 6.94 -4.74 28.22
N LEU A 9 6.93 -3.40 28.14
CA LEU A 9 6.30 -2.65 27.06
C LEU A 9 7.22 -1.55 26.55
N LEU A 10 7.42 -1.52 25.22
CA LEU A 10 8.08 -0.41 24.53
C LEU A 10 7.05 0.54 23.92
N VAL A 11 7.19 1.83 24.23
CA VAL A 11 6.38 2.94 23.70
C VAL A 11 7.24 3.78 22.76
N LEU A 12 6.97 3.66 21.46
CA LEU A 12 7.59 4.42 20.38
C LEU A 12 6.76 5.65 20.02
N GLY A 13 7.39 6.68 19.45
CA GLY A 13 6.65 7.78 18.86
C GLY A 13 7.50 8.94 18.37
N GLY A 14 6.92 9.75 17.48
CA GLY A 14 7.55 10.97 16.99
C GLY A 14 7.70 12.06 18.05
N ILE A 15 8.37 13.16 17.65
CA ILE A 15 8.44 14.38 18.47
C ILE A 15 7.01 14.91 18.67
N ARG A 16 6.64 15.20 19.92
CA ARG A 16 5.30 15.71 20.30
C ARG A 16 4.14 14.76 19.93
N SER A 17 4.39 13.47 19.78
CA SER A 17 3.31 12.52 19.48
C SER A 17 2.45 12.14 20.69
N GLY A 18 2.83 12.55 21.91
CA GLY A 18 2.16 12.15 23.16
C GLY A 18 2.73 10.87 23.80
N LYS A 19 3.86 10.32 23.30
CA LYS A 19 4.43 9.05 23.80
C LYS A 19 4.73 9.04 25.31
N SER A 20 5.27 10.13 25.86
CA SER A 20 5.58 10.22 27.30
C SER A 20 4.31 10.29 28.15
N GLU A 21 3.30 11.05 27.71
CA GLU A 21 2.00 11.14 28.41
C GLU A 21 1.29 9.78 28.42
N PHE A 22 1.33 9.07 27.29
CA PHE A 22 0.80 7.72 27.20
C PHE A 22 1.56 6.77 28.14
N ALA A 23 2.90 6.81 28.15
CA ALA A 23 3.71 5.97 29.03
C ALA A 23 3.49 6.24 30.52
N GLU A 24 3.37 7.52 30.90
CA GLU A 24 3.01 7.95 32.27
C GLU A 24 1.63 7.43 32.66
N SER A 25 0.63 7.49 31.75
CA SER A 25 -0.73 7.01 32.02
C SER A 25 -0.77 5.50 32.34
N LEU A 26 0.14 4.72 31.77
CA LEU A 26 0.22 3.28 31.99
C LEU A 26 0.72 2.92 33.39
N VAL A 27 1.54 3.76 34.02
CA VAL A 27 2.12 3.50 35.34
C VAL A 27 1.45 4.31 36.47
N ALA A 28 0.44 5.12 36.13
CA ALA A 28 -0.24 6.01 37.07
C ALA A 28 -0.96 5.27 38.22
N ASP A 29 -1.33 4.01 38.02
CA ASP A 29 -2.00 3.15 38.99
C ASP A 29 -1.02 2.44 39.95
N ALA A 30 0.28 2.51 39.68
CA ALA A 30 1.30 1.85 40.50
C ALA A 30 1.57 2.62 41.81
N ALA A 31 1.66 1.88 42.92
CA ALA A 31 1.90 2.45 44.24
C ALA A 31 3.28 3.13 44.36
N THR A 32 4.28 2.62 43.65
CA THR A 32 5.64 3.17 43.59
C THR A 32 6.19 3.01 42.18
N VAL A 33 6.58 4.13 41.57
CA VAL A 33 7.22 4.16 40.24
C VAL A 33 8.67 4.63 40.41
N ARG A 34 9.59 3.86 39.82
CA ARG A 34 10.98 4.28 39.62
C ARG A 34 11.12 4.83 38.21
N TYR A 35 11.24 6.15 38.11
CA TYR A 35 11.49 6.84 36.87
C TYR A 35 13.00 6.83 36.59
N VAL A 36 13.42 6.33 35.43
CA VAL A 36 14.83 6.27 35.03
C VAL A 36 15.09 7.33 33.96
N ALA A 37 15.83 8.37 34.33
CA ALA A 37 16.21 9.47 33.46
C ALA A 37 17.56 9.17 32.79
N THR A 38 17.54 9.01 31.48
CA THR A 38 18.68 8.59 30.66
C THR A 38 19.43 9.74 30.00
N ALA A 39 18.78 10.90 29.86
CA ALA A 39 19.40 12.05 29.23
C ALA A 39 20.35 12.78 30.20
N ALA A 40 21.52 13.18 29.71
CA ALA A 40 22.41 14.07 30.44
C ALA A 40 21.71 15.42 30.72
N GLY A 41 21.91 15.96 31.92
CA GLY A 41 21.45 17.30 32.25
C GLY A 41 21.99 18.29 31.22
N GLY A 42 21.11 19.13 30.65
CA GLY A 42 21.53 20.17 29.71
C GLY A 42 22.67 20.99 30.32
N GLY A 43 23.74 21.20 29.56
CA GLY A 43 24.73 22.23 29.91
C GLY A 43 24.03 23.59 30.01
N ASP A 44 24.62 24.52 30.75
CA ASP A 44 24.05 25.85 31.06
C ASP A 44 23.64 26.68 29.81
N ASP A 45 23.99 26.24 28.59
CA ASP A 45 23.79 26.94 27.33
C ASP A 45 22.51 26.54 26.54
N ASP A 46 21.72 25.54 26.97
CA ASP A 46 20.46 25.15 26.27
C ASP A 46 19.21 25.37 27.15
N ALA A 47 18.73 26.62 27.14
CA ALA A 47 17.54 27.03 27.90
C ALA A 47 16.25 26.33 27.45
N GLU A 48 16.14 25.92 26.18
CA GLU A 48 14.97 25.20 25.67
C GLU A 48 14.94 23.77 26.20
N TRP A 49 16.08 23.09 26.20
CA TRP A 49 16.23 21.76 26.76
C TRP A 49 16.03 21.75 28.29
N ALA A 50 16.58 22.73 28.99
CA ALA A 50 16.37 22.91 30.43
C ALA A 50 14.88 23.11 30.78
N ALA A 51 14.15 23.91 30.00
CA ALA A 51 12.71 24.11 30.19
C ALA A 51 11.90 22.83 29.95
N ARG A 52 12.31 21.99 28.97
CA ARG A 52 11.67 20.68 28.72
C ARG A 52 11.90 19.71 29.87
N ILE A 53 13.11 19.64 30.41
CA ILE A 53 13.43 18.82 31.60
C ILE A 53 12.62 19.30 32.81
N ALA A 54 12.51 20.62 33.03
CA ALA A 54 11.74 21.19 34.12
C ALA A 54 10.24 20.85 34.01
N ALA A 55 9.64 21.05 32.83
CA ALA A 55 8.23 20.70 32.59
C ALA A 55 7.97 19.20 32.80
N HIS A 56 8.93 18.34 32.44
CA HIS A 56 8.80 16.91 32.66
C HIS A 56 8.96 16.51 34.12
N ARG A 57 9.81 17.20 34.89
CA ARG A 57 9.92 17.03 36.35
C ARG A 57 8.65 17.51 37.08
N GLU A 58 8.05 18.62 36.65
CA GLU A 58 6.83 19.17 37.27
C GLU A 58 5.58 18.30 37.07
N ARG A 59 5.49 17.54 35.97
CA ARG A 59 4.36 16.63 35.71
C ARG A 59 4.35 15.38 36.58
N ARG A 60 5.49 15.02 37.18
CA ARG A 60 5.64 13.76 37.92
C ARG A 60 5.09 13.90 39.34
N PRO A 61 4.32 12.90 39.85
CA PRO A 61 3.96 12.86 41.25
C PRO A 61 5.20 12.85 42.16
N ALA A 62 5.17 13.59 43.27
CA ALA A 62 6.25 13.62 44.26
C ALA A 62 6.53 12.24 44.92
N THR A 63 5.64 11.27 44.73
CA THR A 63 5.79 9.88 45.19
C THR A 63 6.70 9.04 44.29
N TRP A 64 7.09 9.51 43.11
CA TRP A 64 7.98 8.81 42.20
C TRP A 64 9.44 9.02 42.58
N ASN A 65 10.24 7.95 42.53
CA ASN A 65 11.68 8.05 42.73
C ASN A 65 12.37 8.20 41.36
N THR A 66 13.25 9.19 41.22
CA THR A 66 14.00 9.43 39.97
C THR A 66 15.43 8.91 40.12
N GLU A 67 15.85 8.04 39.20
CA GLU A 67 17.21 7.55 39.08
C GLU A 67 17.83 8.06 37.78
N GLU A 68 18.91 8.83 37.87
CA GLU A 68 19.62 9.39 36.71
C GLU A 68 20.76 8.44 36.29
N THR A 69 20.81 8.07 35.00
CA THR A 69 21.75 7.07 34.45
C THR A 69 22.67 7.62 33.36
N ALA A 70 22.59 8.92 33.07
CA ALA A 70 23.27 9.56 31.95
C ALA A 70 24.82 9.52 31.99
N ASP A 71 25.42 9.31 33.16
CA ASP A 71 26.88 9.30 33.32
C ASP A 71 27.54 7.99 32.87
N ASP A 72 26.77 6.90 32.76
CA ASP A 72 27.28 5.57 32.36
C ASP A 72 26.18 4.79 31.62
N PRO A 73 26.31 4.55 30.31
CA PRO A 73 25.33 3.78 29.53
C PRO A 73 25.02 2.39 30.09
N ARG A 74 25.97 1.74 30.77
CA ARG A 74 25.76 0.41 31.37
C ARG A 74 24.83 0.44 32.58
N ARG A 75 24.78 1.59 33.27
CA ARG A 75 23.96 1.78 34.46
C ARG A 75 22.47 1.57 34.18
N LEU A 76 21.99 1.87 32.97
CA LEU A 76 20.59 1.59 32.61
C LEU A 76 20.28 0.09 32.67
N ALA A 77 21.15 -0.75 32.10
CA ALA A 77 20.97 -2.20 32.13
C ALA A 77 21.05 -2.75 33.56
N ASP A 78 21.99 -2.24 34.38
CA ASP A 78 22.11 -2.63 35.79
C ASP A 78 20.87 -2.30 36.62
N VAL A 79 20.28 -1.11 36.41
CA VAL A 79 19.05 -0.68 37.09
C VAL A 79 17.87 -1.59 36.73
N ILE A 80 17.74 -1.95 35.44
CA ILE A 80 16.69 -2.86 34.98
C ILE A 80 16.91 -4.26 35.55
N ALA A 81 18.15 -4.78 35.52
CA ALA A 81 18.47 -6.11 36.02
C ALA A 81 18.30 -6.25 37.55
N ALA A 82 18.48 -5.15 38.30
CA ALA A 82 18.30 -5.12 39.75
C ALA A 82 16.83 -4.92 40.19
N ALA A 83 15.90 -4.72 39.25
CA ALA A 83 14.50 -4.46 39.54
C ALA A 83 13.82 -5.67 40.19
N ARG A 84 12.95 -5.41 41.17
CA ARG A 84 12.20 -6.47 41.88
C ARG A 84 10.81 -6.67 41.26
N PRO A 85 10.21 -7.87 41.36
CA PRO A 85 8.91 -8.16 40.74
C PRO A 85 7.77 -7.20 41.15
N GLU A 86 7.85 -6.61 42.34
CA GLU A 86 6.84 -5.68 42.87
C GLU A 86 7.03 -4.23 42.41
N GLU A 87 8.14 -3.92 41.74
CA GLU A 87 8.46 -2.58 41.28
C GLU A 87 7.84 -2.27 39.91
N THR A 88 7.59 -0.98 39.65
CA THR A 88 7.26 -0.47 38.32
C THR A 88 8.33 0.52 37.88
N LEU A 89 8.92 0.28 36.71
CA LEU A 89 9.97 1.11 36.12
C LEU A 89 9.42 1.81 34.89
N LEU A 90 9.74 3.10 34.77
CA LEU A 90 9.48 3.91 33.57
C LEU A 90 10.79 4.53 33.11
N VAL A 91 11.29 4.10 31.95
CA VAL A 91 12.50 4.63 31.31
C VAL A 91 12.07 5.64 30.24
N ASP A 92 12.42 6.92 30.39
CA ASP A 92 12.12 7.97 29.39
C ASP A 92 13.35 8.91 29.25
N ASP A 93 14.08 8.89 28.12
CA ASP A 93 13.89 8.03 26.91
C ASP A 93 15.19 7.37 26.40
N LEU A 94 15.06 6.31 25.61
CA LEU A 94 16.21 5.66 24.99
C LEU A 94 16.94 6.56 23.98
N GLY A 95 16.33 7.64 23.51
CA GLY A 95 17.00 8.65 22.68
C GLY A 95 18.12 9.36 23.45
N GLY A 96 17.83 9.80 24.68
CA GLY A 96 18.82 10.36 25.60
C GLY A 96 19.90 9.36 26.02
N TRP A 97 19.57 8.07 26.07
CA TRP A 97 20.58 7.03 26.30
C TRP A 97 21.52 6.86 25.11
N VAL A 98 20.97 6.86 23.88
CA VAL A 98 21.77 6.77 22.65
C VAL A 98 22.68 7.99 22.47
N THR A 99 22.29 9.19 22.89
CA THR A 99 23.19 10.35 22.81
C THR A 99 24.44 10.19 23.68
N VAL A 100 24.36 9.45 24.79
CA VAL A 100 25.51 9.15 25.65
C VAL A 100 26.41 8.07 25.03
N LEU A 101 25.85 7.14 24.25
CA LEU A 101 26.61 6.13 23.52
C LEU A 101 27.40 6.71 22.33
N LEU A 102 26.89 7.76 21.70
CA LEU A 102 27.52 8.33 20.51
C LEU A 102 28.75 9.17 20.87
N ASP A 103 29.95 8.63 20.66
CA ASP A 103 31.19 9.43 20.62
C ASP A 103 31.39 10.04 19.22
N PRO A 104 31.36 11.37 19.05
CA PRO A 104 31.62 12.03 17.78
C PRO A 104 33.02 11.74 17.20
N ALA A 105 33.98 11.35 18.03
CA ALA A 105 35.36 11.06 17.62
C ALA A 105 35.55 9.62 17.08
N HIS A 106 34.60 8.71 17.31
CA HIS A 106 34.71 7.28 16.96
C HIS A 106 33.47 6.76 16.22
N GLN A 107 33.17 7.38 15.07
CA GLN A 107 32.05 7.04 14.20
C GLN A 107 32.48 6.11 13.04
N PRO A 108 31.73 5.03 12.74
CA PRO A 108 30.51 4.59 13.42
C PRO A 108 30.83 3.91 14.76
N ALA A 109 30.09 4.27 15.81
CA ALA A 109 30.15 3.58 17.09
C ALA A 109 29.38 2.25 16.98
N ASP A 110 30.09 1.13 17.02
CA ASP A 110 29.53 -0.22 16.98
C ASP A 110 29.36 -0.77 18.41
N ASP A 111 28.52 -0.11 19.21
CA ASP A 111 28.24 -0.49 20.60
C ASP A 111 27.21 -1.63 20.70
N THR A 112 27.27 -2.57 19.77
CA THR A 112 26.36 -3.72 19.68
C THR A 112 26.34 -4.56 20.96
N VAL A 113 27.45 -4.63 21.69
CA VAL A 113 27.54 -5.30 22.99
C VAL A 113 26.65 -4.62 24.03
N THR A 114 26.74 -3.30 24.18
CA THR A 114 25.97 -2.54 25.17
C THR A 114 24.47 -2.57 24.85
N VAL A 115 24.10 -2.55 23.56
CA VAL A 115 22.71 -2.73 23.11
C VAL A 115 22.19 -4.14 23.43
N ALA A 116 23.01 -5.17 23.22
CA ALA A 116 22.65 -6.55 23.55
C ALA A 116 22.49 -6.75 25.07
N GLU A 117 23.35 -6.13 25.89
CA GLU A 117 23.24 -6.13 27.36
C GLU A 117 21.92 -5.49 27.83
N LEU A 118 21.55 -4.34 27.26
CA LEU A 118 20.26 -3.70 27.55
C LEU A 118 19.08 -4.59 27.15
N ALA A 119 19.11 -5.17 25.95
CA ALA A 119 18.03 -6.04 25.47
C ALA A 119 17.89 -7.31 26.33
N ALA A 120 19.00 -7.88 26.82
CA ALA A 120 18.98 -9.00 27.76
C ALA A 120 18.37 -8.59 29.11
N ALA A 121 18.79 -7.44 29.66
CA ALA A 121 18.23 -6.93 30.91
C ALA A 121 16.72 -6.66 30.81
N VAL A 122 16.24 -6.12 29.67
CA VAL A 122 14.80 -5.93 29.40
C VAL A 122 14.08 -7.28 29.36
N ARG A 123 14.60 -8.26 28.61
CA ARG A 123 13.96 -9.58 28.47
C ARG A 123 13.83 -10.32 29.80
N ASP A 124 14.85 -10.22 30.64
CA ASP A 124 14.93 -10.93 31.91
C ASP A 124 14.35 -10.11 33.09
N CYS A 125 13.80 -8.92 32.83
CA CYS A 125 13.26 -8.03 33.85
C CYS A 125 12.02 -8.64 34.51
N PRO A 126 12.04 -8.89 35.83
CA PRO A 126 10.88 -9.47 36.53
C PRO A 126 9.83 -8.42 36.93
N ALA A 127 10.17 -7.13 36.84
CA ALA A 127 9.34 -6.00 37.21
C ALA A 127 8.42 -5.55 36.06
N ARG A 128 7.42 -4.71 36.36
CA ARG A 128 6.64 -4.04 35.32
C ARG A 128 7.48 -2.93 34.70
N LEU A 129 7.89 -3.07 33.45
CA LEU A 129 8.80 -2.14 32.78
C LEU A 129 8.14 -1.47 31.57
N VAL A 130 8.13 -0.15 31.57
CA VAL A 130 7.73 0.67 30.42
C VAL A 130 8.94 1.44 29.91
N LEU A 131 9.31 1.25 28.64
CA LEU A 131 10.39 1.98 27.99
C LEU A 131 9.81 2.96 26.97
N VAL A 132 10.29 4.20 26.97
CA VAL A 132 9.93 5.23 25.99
C VAL A 132 11.12 5.44 25.07
N SER A 133 10.86 5.48 23.77
CA SER A 133 11.89 5.81 22.79
C SER A 133 11.32 6.65 21.64
N PRO A 134 12.06 7.65 21.15
CA PRO A 134 11.69 8.35 19.93
C PRO A 134 11.82 7.43 18.70
N GLU A 135 10.87 7.56 17.77
CA GLU A 135 10.93 6.89 16.47
C GLU A 135 11.29 7.92 15.38
N VAL A 136 12.58 8.14 15.19
CA VAL A 136 13.13 9.19 14.31
C VAL A 136 13.32 8.72 12.86
N GLY A 137 13.30 7.41 12.61
CA GLY A 137 13.48 6.83 11.27
C GLY A 137 12.32 7.11 10.32
N LEU A 138 11.19 7.60 10.84
CA LEU A 138 10.01 8.00 10.07
C LEU A 138 10.06 9.46 9.58
N SER A 139 11.15 10.18 9.85
CA SER A 139 11.35 11.58 9.41
C SER A 139 12.29 11.67 8.21
N LEU A 140 12.61 12.90 7.78
CA LEU A 140 13.62 13.16 6.75
C LEU A 140 14.99 12.64 7.21
N VAL A 141 15.77 12.08 6.27
CA VAL A 141 17.15 11.68 6.54
C VAL A 141 17.96 12.91 7.00
N PRO A 142 18.63 12.87 8.17
CA PRO A 142 19.39 14.01 8.66
C PRO A 142 20.50 14.44 7.69
N THR A 143 20.65 15.75 7.49
CA THR A 143 21.66 16.31 6.60
C THR A 143 23.07 16.21 7.20
N THR A 144 23.19 16.15 8.53
CA THR A 144 24.46 16.04 9.25
C THR A 144 24.88 14.58 9.45
N PRO A 145 26.20 14.25 9.36
CA PRO A 145 26.70 12.92 9.67
C PRO A 145 26.32 12.42 11.06
N LEU A 146 26.39 13.30 12.07
CA LEU A 146 26.01 12.97 13.44
C LEU A 146 24.53 12.65 13.57
N GLY A 147 23.66 13.36 12.84
CA GLY A 147 22.23 13.06 12.81
C GLY A 147 21.94 11.69 12.20
N ARG A 148 22.61 11.32 11.10
CA ARG A 148 22.46 9.99 10.50
C ARG A 148 22.93 8.88 11.44
N ALA A 149 24.09 9.06 12.05
CA ALA A 149 24.61 8.14 13.05
C ALA A 149 23.66 7.94 14.24
N PHE A 150 23.05 9.03 14.72
CA PHE A 150 22.03 8.96 15.77
C PHE A 150 20.78 8.20 15.32
N THR A 151 20.26 8.49 14.12
CA THR A 151 19.10 7.78 13.55
C THR A 151 19.38 6.28 13.39
N ASP A 152 20.56 5.92 12.89
CA ASP A 152 20.95 4.52 12.67
C ASP A 152 21.12 3.77 14.01
N ALA A 153 21.82 4.38 14.97
CA ALA A 153 22.03 3.80 16.30
C ALA A 153 20.72 3.64 17.08
N LEU A 154 19.86 4.67 17.09
CA LEU A 154 18.57 4.61 17.75
C LEU A 154 17.63 3.58 17.09
N GLY A 155 17.68 3.46 15.76
CA GLY A 155 16.95 2.41 15.04
C GLY A 155 17.40 0.99 15.43
N ALA A 156 18.70 0.77 15.59
CA ALA A 156 19.25 -0.50 16.06
C ALA A 156 18.81 -0.82 17.50
N VAL A 157 18.83 0.18 18.39
CA VAL A 157 18.36 0.06 19.78
C VAL A 157 16.86 -0.24 19.84
N ASN A 158 16.04 0.52 19.11
CA ASN A 158 14.59 0.32 19.07
C ASN A 158 14.24 -1.11 18.61
N ARG A 159 14.93 -1.62 17.58
CA ARG A 159 14.74 -3.01 17.11
C ARG A 159 15.09 -4.03 18.18
N ALA A 160 16.26 -3.92 18.80
CA ALA A 160 16.71 -4.87 19.81
C ALA A 160 15.82 -4.88 21.06
N VAL A 161 15.38 -3.71 21.52
CA VAL A 161 14.48 -3.58 22.67
C VAL A 161 13.06 -4.03 22.33
N ALA A 162 12.56 -3.75 21.12
CA ALA A 162 11.26 -4.24 20.66
C ALA A 162 11.19 -5.77 20.61
N ASP A 163 12.26 -6.42 20.17
CA ASP A 163 12.38 -7.89 20.17
C ASP A 163 12.36 -8.45 21.60
N ALA A 164 12.97 -7.74 22.55
CA ALA A 164 13.04 -8.13 23.96
C ALA A 164 11.75 -7.87 24.75
N CYS A 165 10.90 -6.92 24.34
CA CYS A 165 9.66 -6.59 25.06
C CYS A 165 8.50 -7.55 24.73
N ASP A 166 7.59 -7.76 25.67
CA ASP A 166 6.37 -8.55 25.43
C ASP A 166 5.41 -7.86 24.46
N ALA A 167 5.31 -6.53 24.58
CA ALA A 167 4.44 -5.69 23.77
C ALA A 167 5.17 -4.44 23.26
N VAL A 168 4.70 -3.92 22.13
CA VAL A 168 5.23 -2.69 21.52
C VAL A 168 4.06 -1.84 21.02
N VAL A 169 4.08 -0.56 21.35
CA VAL A 169 3.08 0.44 20.95
C VAL A 169 3.77 1.61 20.28
N LEU A 170 3.23 2.08 19.15
CA LEU A 170 3.60 3.32 18.48
C LEU A 170 2.53 4.38 18.74
N VAL A 171 2.90 5.52 19.32
CA VAL A 171 1.98 6.63 19.58
C VAL A 171 2.08 7.65 18.45
N VAL A 172 0.97 7.86 17.74
CA VAL A 172 0.82 8.81 16.63
C VAL A 172 -0.31 9.79 16.94
N ALA A 173 -0.02 11.08 16.98
CA ALA A 173 -1.01 12.13 17.30
C ALA A 173 -1.83 11.85 18.59
N GLY A 174 -1.17 11.35 19.64
CA GLY A 174 -1.79 10.97 20.91
C GLY A 174 -2.50 9.62 20.91
N GLN A 175 -2.54 8.92 19.77
CA GLN A 175 -3.23 7.64 19.62
C GLN A 175 -2.25 6.46 19.66
N PRO A 176 -2.40 5.51 20.61
CA PRO A 176 -1.54 4.33 20.69
C PRO A 176 -1.95 3.26 19.65
N VAL A 177 -1.00 2.85 18.80
CA VAL A 177 -1.14 1.78 17.81
C VAL A 177 -0.30 0.58 18.27
N ARG A 178 -0.92 -0.58 18.51
CA ARG A 178 -0.21 -1.79 18.93
C ARG A 178 0.55 -2.40 17.75
N LEU A 179 1.87 -2.49 17.85
CA LEU A 179 2.76 -3.12 16.86
C LEU A 179 3.03 -4.59 17.18
N LYS A 180 3.19 -4.91 18.47
CA LYS A 180 3.40 -6.28 18.98
C LYS A 180 2.38 -6.52 20.10
N PRO A 181 1.43 -7.47 19.95
CA PRO A 181 0.51 -7.84 21.01
C PRO A 181 1.23 -8.69 22.08
N ALA A 182 0.81 -8.59 23.34
CA ALA A 182 1.31 -9.47 24.40
C ALA A 182 1.00 -10.93 24.06
N THR A 183 1.97 -11.82 24.22
CA THR A 183 1.82 -13.24 23.87
C THR A 183 0.89 -13.91 24.88
N PRO A 184 -0.22 -14.57 24.46
CA PRO A 184 -1.03 -15.37 25.38
C PRO A 184 -0.25 -16.62 25.82
N GLU A 185 -0.38 -17.00 27.08
CA GLU A 185 0.18 -18.23 27.63
C GLU A 185 -0.27 -19.45 26.79
N PRO A 186 0.64 -20.35 26.36
CA PRO A 186 0.30 -21.42 25.43
C PRO A 186 -0.53 -22.53 26.12
N ALA A 187 -1.67 -22.87 25.51
CA ALA A 187 -2.44 -24.07 25.86
C ALA A 187 -1.72 -25.36 25.40
N PRO A 188 -1.86 -26.49 26.12
CA PRO A 188 -1.07 -27.70 25.89
C PRO A 188 -1.43 -28.41 24.57
N ALA A 189 -0.39 -28.91 23.90
CA ALA A 189 -0.43 -29.54 22.58
C ALA A 189 -1.18 -30.88 22.54
N ALA A 190 -1.91 -31.13 21.44
CA ALA A 190 -2.53 -32.41 21.11
C ALA A 190 -1.68 -33.21 20.11
N GLU A 191 -1.56 -34.52 20.33
CA GLU A 191 -0.70 -35.47 19.63
C GLU A 191 -1.16 -35.84 18.19
N PRO A 192 -0.23 -36.23 17.28
CA PRO A 192 -0.56 -36.65 15.92
C PRO A 192 -0.90 -38.15 15.80
N SER A 193 -1.84 -38.48 14.92
CA SER A 193 -2.17 -39.88 14.53
C SER A 193 -1.60 -40.25 13.14
N PRO A 194 -1.30 -41.54 12.86
CA PRO A 194 -0.36 -41.92 11.81
C PRO A 194 -1.00 -42.51 10.53
N GLY A 195 -0.33 -42.27 9.40
CA GLY A 195 0.00 -43.32 8.42
C GLY A 195 -0.80 -43.39 7.12
N ARG A 196 -0.09 -43.21 5.98
CA ARG A 196 -0.15 -44.16 4.84
C ARG A 196 1.06 -44.05 3.91
N SER A 197 1.63 -45.21 3.58
CA SER A 197 2.84 -45.44 2.78
C SER A 197 2.65 -45.27 1.26
N PRO A 198 3.75 -45.16 0.48
CA PRO A 198 3.76 -44.71 -0.91
C PRO A 198 3.60 -45.85 -1.92
N VAL A 199 3.20 -45.51 -3.15
CA VAL A 199 3.13 -46.44 -4.29
C VAL A 199 4.08 -45.97 -5.38
N ASN A 200 5.02 -46.85 -5.74
CA ASN A 200 5.96 -46.73 -6.84
C ASN A 200 5.26 -46.72 -8.21
N GLY A 201 5.79 -45.93 -9.15
CA GLY A 201 5.40 -45.93 -10.55
C GLY A 201 6.50 -45.39 -11.47
N THR A 202 7.44 -46.26 -11.80
CA THR A 202 8.34 -46.34 -12.97
C THR A 202 8.39 -45.22 -14.02
N ALA A 203 9.61 -44.82 -14.34
CA ALA A 203 10.06 -43.97 -15.45
C ALA A 203 10.05 -44.66 -16.83
N VAL A 204 9.93 -43.85 -17.91
CA VAL A 204 10.39 -44.16 -19.28
C VAL A 204 10.94 -42.87 -19.94
N PRO A 205 12.06 -42.90 -20.70
CA PRO A 205 12.82 -41.71 -21.14
C PRO A 205 12.65 -41.37 -22.65
N ALA A 206 13.00 -40.14 -23.06
CA ALA A 206 13.47 -39.77 -24.41
C ALA A 206 13.95 -38.30 -24.41
N GLN A 207 15.25 -38.02 -24.42
CA GLN A 207 16.15 -37.78 -25.58
C GLN A 207 15.97 -36.43 -26.31
N ALA A 208 17.07 -35.66 -26.25
CA ALA A 208 17.31 -34.35 -26.84
C ALA A 208 17.77 -34.42 -28.32
N GLY A 209 17.60 -33.30 -29.04
CA GLY A 209 18.28 -33.01 -30.31
C GLY A 209 17.86 -31.65 -30.89
N PRO A 210 18.73 -30.93 -31.64
CA PRO A 210 18.93 -29.49 -31.44
C PRO A 210 18.62 -28.58 -32.65
N SER A 211 18.72 -27.26 -32.39
CA SER A 211 19.16 -26.16 -33.28
C SER A 211 18.34 -25.80 -34.53
N ASP A 212 17.88 -24.55 -34.62
CA ASP A 212 18.51 -23.55 -35.48
C ASP A 212 17.76 -22.20 -35.45
N ALA A 213 18.51 -21.14 -35.17
CA ALA A 213 18.11 -19.74 -35.31
C ALA A 213 18.73 -19.17 -36.59
N ARG A 214 17.98 -18.34 -37.35
CA ARG A 214 18.44 -17.14 -38.12
C ARG A 214 17.34 -16.55 -39.04
N PRO A 215 17.45 -15.29 -39.54
CA PRO A 215 16.92 -14.08 -38.89
C PRO A 215 16.04 -13.17 -39.80
N ALA A 216 15.48 -12.12 -39.18
CA ALA A 216 15.11 -10.77 -39.67
C ALA A 216 14.46 -10.58 -41.06
N ASP A 217 13.25 -10.02 -41.10
CA ASP A 217 12.93 -8.61 -41.43
C ASP A 217 11.40 -8.47 -41.54
N ASP A 218 10.79 -7.50 -40.84
CA ASP A 218 9.54 -6.81 -41.23
C ASP A 218 8.96 -6.08 -40.02
N ALA A 219 8.61 -4.80 -40.22
CA ALA A 219 7.87 -4.00 -39.26
C ALA A 219 6.57 -4.73 -38.87
N ALA A 220 6.61 -5.40 -37.72
CA ALA A 220 5.63 -6.41 -37.36
C ALA A 220 4.25 -5.78 -37.13
N ALA A 221 3.29 -6.20 -37.95
CA ALA A 221 1.88 -6.03 -37.64
C ALA A 221 1.61 -6.57 -36.22
N LEU A 222 0.84 -5.84 -35.42
CA LEU A 222 0.47 -6.30 -34.07
C LEU A 222 -0.25 -7.67 -34.19
N PRO A 223 0.02 -8.61 -33.27
CA PRO A 223 -0.59 -9.94 -33.32
C PRO A 223 -2.11 -9.84 -33.22
N ALA A 224 -2.86 -10.66 -33.94
CA ALA A 224 -4.32 -10.71 -33.80
C ALA A 224 -4.71 -11.02 -32.34
N SER A 225 -5.83 -10.47 -31.88
CA SER A 225 -6.27 -10.67 -30.51
C SER A 225 -6.60 -12.14 -30.23
N PRO A 226 -6.15 -12.69 -29.08
CA PRO A 226 -6.36 -14.08 -28.75
C PRO A 226 -7.84 -14.33 -28.47
N PRO A 227 -8.31 -15.58 -28.67
CA PRO A 227 -9.70 -15.94 -28.40
C PRO A 227 -10.06 -15.70 -26.93
N VAL A 228 -11.30 -15.31 -26.71
CA VAL A 228 -11.89 -15.13 -25.38
C VAL A 228 -12.58 -16.43 -24.99
N THR A 229 -12.21 -16.97 -23.84
CA THR A 229 -12.87 -18.14 -23.25
C THR A 229 -13.83 -17.65 -22.17
N THR A 230 -15.09 -18.04 -22.23
CA THR A 230 -16.00 -17.99 -21.06
C THR A 230 -15.93 -19.35 -20.40
N PRO A 231 -15.14 -19.54 -19.32
CA PRO A 231 -14.96 -20.86 -18.76
C PRO A 231 -16.28 -21.31 -18.14
N GLU A 232 -16.73 -22.52 -18.48
CA GLU A 232 -17.98 -23.06 -17.94
C GLU A 232 -17.76 -23.55 -16.51
N VAL A 233 -18.74 -23.32 -15.64
CA VAL A 233 -18.82 -23.97 -14.33
C VAL A 233 -19.07 -25.47 -14.60
N PRO A 234 -18.17 -26.41 -14.27
CA PRO A 234 -18.45 -27.83 -14.34
C PRO A 234 -19.77 -28.15 -13.63
N ALA A 235 -20.76 -28.58 -14.42
CA ALA A 235 -21.96 -29.20 -13.91
C ALA A 235 -21.56 -30.44 -13.10
N ALA A 236 -22.24 -30.70 -11.98
CA ALA A 236 -22.11 -31.96 -11.27
C ALA A 236 -22.32 -33.12 -12.28
N ALA A 237 -21.41 -34.10 -12.31
CA ALA A 237 -21.44 -35.28 -13.20
C ALA A 237 -22.84 -35.94 -13.27
N ALA A 238 -23.40 -36.51 -14.34
CA ALA A 238 -23.20 -36.74 -15.80
C ALA A 238 -24.62 -37.17 -16.33
N PRO A 239 -24.96 -37.51 -17.62
CA PRO A 239 -24.13 -37.88 -18.77
C PRO A 239 -24.55 -37.28 -20.16
N VAL A 240 -23.79 -37.64 -21.19
CA VAL A 240 -23.94 -37.36 -22.65
C VAL A 240 -24.47 -38.64 -23.36
N PRO A 241 -25.05 -38.70 -24.60
CA PRO A 241 -25.43 -37.65 -25.58
C PRO A 241 -26.89 -37.74 -26.12
N ALA A 242 -27.33 -36.70 -26.86
CA ALA A 242 -28.15 -36.88 -28.06
C ALA A 242 -27.87 -35.76 -29.08
N ALA A 243 -27.83 -36.13 -30.37
CA ALA A 243 -27.42 -35.30 -31.50
C ALA A 243 -28.59 -34.61 -32.23
N ASP A 244 -28.18 -33.71 -33.12
CA ASP A 244 -28.84 -33.08 -34.27
C ASP A 244 -29.79 -31.88 -34.06
N GLY A 245 -29.31 -30.73 -34.54
CA GLY A 245 -30.07 -29.53 -34.83
C GLY A 245 -29.26 -28.61 -35.73
N THR A 246 -29.50 -28.68 -37.03
CA THR A 246 -28.88 -27.83 -38.07
C THR A 246 -29.32 -26.38 -37.95
N GLY A 247 -28.37 -25.44 -38.05
CA GLY A 247 -28.67 -24.00 -38.01
C GLY A 247 -27.52 -23.13 -38.52
N ARG A 248 -27.52 -22.91 -39.84
CA ARG A 248 -26.72 -21.97 -40.66
C ARG A 248 -26.24 -20.68 -39.95
N THR A 249 -24.92 -20.49 -39.90
CA THR A 249 -24.23 -19.22 -39.58
C THR A 249 -24.16 -18.31 -40.82
N PRO A 250 -24.48 -17.01 -40.73
CA PRO A 250 -24.10 -16.04 -41.77
C PRO A 250 -22.64 -15.57 -41.57
N PRO A 251 -21.92 -15.18 -42.64
CA PRO A 251 -20.52 -14.78 -42.54
C PRO A 251 -20.41 -13.42 -41.86
N ALA A 252 -19.61 -13.34 -40.79
CA ALA A 252 -19.16 -12.08 -40.22
C ALA A 252 -18.15 -11.46 -41.18
N MET A 253 -18.50 -10.32 -41.78
CA MET A 253 -17.57 -9.47 -42.51
C MET A 253 -16.55 -8.90 -41.53
N THR A 254 -15.27 -9.23 -41.75
CA THR A 254 -14.12 -8.51 -41.21
C THR A 254 -14.12 -7.08 -41.75
N LEU A 255 -14.21 -6.10 -40.84
CA LEU A 255 -13.82 -4.73 -41.13
C LEU A 255 -12.31 -4.58 -40.87
N PRO A 256 -11.56 -3.90 -41.75
CA PRO A 256 -10.15 -3.63 -41.50
C PRO A 256 -10.02 -2.55 -40.43
N VAL A 257 -9.34 -2.88 -39.33
CA VAL A 257 -8.94 -1.90 -38.31
C VAL A 257 -7.92 -0.97 -38.96
N ALA A 258 -8.29 0.30 -39.10
CA ALA A 258 -7.36 1.34 -39.51
C ALA A 258 -6.30 1.51 -38.41
N ASP A 259 -5.04 1.41 -38.81
CA ASP A 259 -3.87 1.73 -38.01
C ASP A 259 -3.94 3.22 -37.64
N THR A 260 -4.51 3.51 -36.46
CA THR A 260 -4.45 4.86 -35.91
C THR A 260 -3.07 5.01 -35.30
N GLY A 261 -2.35 6.05 -35.72
CA GLY A 261 -1.02 6.40 -35.20
C GLY A 261 -1.07 6.83 -33.73
N LEU A 262 -1.41 5.91 -32.84
CA LEU A 262 -1.40 6.08 -31.39
C LEU A 262 0.06 6.19 -30.94
N VAL A 263 0.47 7.40 -30.56
CA VAL A 263 1.78 7.66 -29.95
C VAL A 263 1.59 7.69 -28.45
N ILE A 264 2.06 6.65 -27.77
CA ILE A 264 2.09 6.61 -26.30
C ILE A 264 3.35 7.35 -25.85
N GLN A 265 3.22 8.38 -25.03
CA GLN A 265 4.34 9.22 -24.58
C GLN A 265 4.08 9.79 -23.18
N PRO A 266 5.12 10.16 -22.42
CA PRO A 266 4.94 10.79 -21.11
C PRO A 266 4.11 12.07 -21.17
N GLY A 267 3.31 12.31 -20.12
CA GLY A 267 2.47 13.49 -20.00
C GLY A 267 1.19 13.43 -20.85
N MET A 268 0.74 12.24 -21.23
CA MET A 268 -0.55 12.06 -21.89
C MET A 268 -1.68 12.53 -20.98
N GLU A 269 -2.61 13.28 -21.56
CA GLU A 269 -3.83 13.69 -20.89
C GLU A 269 -4.95 12.71 -21.22
N LEU A 270 -5.36 11.93 -20.21
CA LEU A 270 -6.45 10.96 -20.31
C LEU A 270 -7.63 11.42 -19.44
N PRO A 271 -8.87 10.95 -19.69
CA PRO A 271 -10.02 11.41 -18.93
C PRO A 271 -9.92 11.03 -17.46
N MET A 272 -10.40 11.91 -16.59
CA MET A 272 -10.65 11.60 -15.17
C MET A 272 -12.03 10.95 -15.01
N PRO A 273 -12.23 10.10 -13.98
CA PRO A 273 -13.56 9.75 -13.49
C PRO A 273 -14.33 11.02 -13.07
N ASP A 274 -15.65 10.91 -12.94
CA ASP A 274 -16.48 12.02 -12.51
C ASP A 274 -16.27 12.31 -11.02
N ASP A 275 -15.89 13.55 -10.70
CA ASP A 275 -15.55 13.98 -9.34
C ASP A 275 -16.78 14.23 -8.45
N HIS A 276 -18.00 14.27 -9.03
CA HIS A 276 -19.24 14.57 -8.31
C HIS A 276 -20.07 13.32 -8.02
N THR A 277 -20.14 12.37 -8.95
CA THR A 277 -21.04 11.22 -8.84
C THR A 277 -20.63 10.24 -7.75
N GLY A 278 -19.33 10.11 -7.47
CA GLY A 278 -18.82 9.35 -6.34
C GLY A 278 -19.37 9.84 -4.99
N PRO A 279 -19.10 11.12 -4.61
CA PRO A 279 -19.67 11.73 -3.42
C PRO A 279 -21.20 11.67 -3.36
N GLN A 280 -21.90 11.95 -4.46
CA GLN A 280 -23.36 11.87 -4.54
C GLN A 280 -23.88 10.44 -4.27
N ALA A 281 -23.16 9.41 -4.72
CA ALA A 281 -23.52 8.04 -4.43
C ALA A 281 -23.39 7.71 -2.94
N VAL A 282 -22.36 8.23 -2.27
CA VAL A 282 -22.15 8.07 -0.82
C VAL A 282 -23.23 8.81 -0.02
N GLU A 283 -23.55 10.06 -0.39
CA GLU A 283 -24.66 10.80 0.23
C GLU A 283 -25.99 10.05 0.08
N ARG A 284 -26.23 9.49 -1.12
CA ARG A 284 -27.42 8.68 -1.37
C ARG A 284 -27.45 7.41 -0.51
N LEU A 285 -26.33 6.71 -0.31
CA LEU A 285 -26.27 5.53 0.56
C LEU A 285 -26.77 5.82 1.97
N ALA A 286 -26.48 7.02 2.52
CA ALA A 286 -26.95 7.43 3.84
C ALA A 286 -28.48 7.57 3.93
N THR A 287 -29.16 7.75 2.79
CA THR A 287 -30.63 7.84 2.72
C THR A 287 -31.31 6.47 2.57
N LEU A 288 -30.57 5.40 2.27
CA LEU A 288 -31.12 4.06 2.07
C LEU A 288 -31.52 3.40 3.39
N ASP A 289 -32.50 2.51 3.31
CA ASP A 289 -32.97 1.67 4.42
C ASP A 289 -31.99 0.52 4.69
N VAL A 290 -30.81 0.89 5.20
CA VAL A 290 -29.76 -0.03 5.63
C VAL A 290 -29.63 0.07 7.16
N PRO A 291 -29.72 -1.03 7.91
CA PRO A 291 -29.50 -1.01 9.35
C PRO A 291 -28.03 -0.75 9.71
N GLY A 292 -27.79 -0.14 10.88
CA GLY A 292 -26.43 0.07 11.42
C GLY A 292 -25.64 1.18 10.71
N THR A 293 -24.33 0.99 10.57
CA THR A 293 -23.40 1.98 10.01
C THR A 293 -23.22 1.86 8.48
N GLY A 294 -24.12 1.15 7.78
CA GLY A 294 -24.06 1.03 6.32
C GLY A 294 -23.08 -0.02 5.80
N LEU A 295 -22.38 0.29 4.71
CA LEU A 295 -21.52 -0.65 3.97
C LEU A 295 -20.06 -0.61 4.45
N GLY A 296 -19.71 0.28 5.38
CA GLY A 296 -18.38 0.40 5.95
C GLY A 296 -17.30 0.67 4.89
N VAL A 297 -16.21 -0.09 4.92
CA VAL A 297 -15.09 0.04 3.96
C VAL A 297 -15.54 -0.20 2.51
N LEU A 298 -16.66 -0.90 2.27
CA LEU A 298 -17.18 -1.19 0.93
C LEU A 298 -17.94 -0.01 0.31
N GLU A 299 -18.18 1.08 1.03
CA GLU A 299 -18.72 2.34 0.45
C GLU A 299 -17.81 2.89 -0.64
N GLN A 300 -16.49 2.71 -0.50
CA GLN A 300 -15.51 3.11 -1.51
C GLN A 300 -15.76 2.44 -2.87
N VAL A 301 -16.32 1.22 -2.87
CA VAL A 301 -16.65 0.47 -4.09
C VAL A 301 -17.80 1.16 -4.83
N VAL A 302 -18.83 1.59 -4.09
CA VAL A 302 -19.97 2.33 -4.64
C VAL A 302 -19.53 3.69 -5.16
N SER A 303 -18.73 4.43 -4.39
CA SER A 303 -18.17 5.73 -4.79
C SER A 303 -17.34 5.60 -6.08
N PHE A 304 -16.44 4.63 -6.14
CA PHE A 304 -15.60 4.40 -7.32
C PHE A 304 -16.41 3.97 -8.54
N ALA A 305 -17.37 3.05 -8.37
CA ALA A 305 -18.24 2.63 -9.47
C ALA A 305 -19.09 3.81 -9.98
N ALA A 306 -19.58 4.67 -9.09
CA ALA A 306 -20.35 5.85 -9.44
C ALA A 306 -19.51 6.88 -10.22
N ALA A 307 -18.28 7.15 -9.76
CA ALA A 307 -17.32 8.04 -10.42
C ALA A 307 -16.95 7.54 -11.82
N THR A 308 -16.68 6.24 -11.96
CA THR A 308 -16.26 5.64 -13.25
C THR A 308 -17.41 5.44 -14.23
N GLN A 309 -18.66 5.32 -13.76
CA GLN A 309 -19.85 5.21 -14.60
C GLN A 309 -20.56 6.56 -14.83
N GLY A 310 -20.15 7.63 -14.14
CA GLY A 310 -20.76 8.95 -14.26
C GLY A 310 -22.21 9.00 -13.77
N THR A 311 -22.56 8.22 -12.74
CA THR A 311 -23.92 8.19 -12.17
C THR A 311 -23.91 7.91 -10.67
N PRO A 312 -24.75 8.58 -9.85
CA PRO A 312 -24.85 8.32 -8.41
C PRO A 312 -25.51 6.97 -8.07
N THR A 313 -26.07 6.28 -9.06
CA THR A 313 -26.67 4.94 -8.94
C THR A 313 -25.94 3.98 -9.89
N PRO A 314 -24.70 3.56 -9.55
CA PRO A 314 -23.91 2.70 -10.42
C PRO A 314 -24.57 1.33 -10.62
N ILE A 315 -24.45 0.79 -11.83
CA ILE A 315 -24.86 -0.58 -12.12
C ILE A 315 -23.78 -1.57 -11.63
N PRO A 316 -24.17 -2.78 -11.18
CA PRO A 316 -23.22 -3.83 -10.88
C PRO A 316 -22.38 -4.22 -12.10
N TRP A 317 -21.10 -4.57 -11.88
CA TRP A 317 -20.20 -5.04 -12.93
C TRP A 317 -20.55 -6.46 -13.42
N GLN A 318 -21.62 -6.58 -14.20
CA GLN A 318 -22.11 -7.86 -14.72
C GLN A 318 -21.19 -8.48 -15.79
N SER A 319 -20.64 -7.65 -16.68
CA SER A 319 -19.72 -8.08 -17.73
C SER A 319 -18.28 -7.78 -17.31
N VAL A 320 -17.49 -8.83 -17.04
CA VAL A 320 -16.10 -8.73 -16.58
C VAL A 320 -15.19 -9.54 -17.50
N ARG A 321 -14.03 -8.97 -17.84
CA ARG A 321 -12.98 -9.65 -18.60
C ARG A 321 -11.69 -9.68 -17.81
N VAL A 322 -11.17 -10.89 -17.61
CA VAL A 322 -9.83 -11.15 -17.08
C VAL A 322 -8.86 -11.24 -18.25
N LEU A 323 -7.82 -10.42 -18.21
CA LEU A 323 -6.70 -10.46 -19.14
C LEU A 323 -5.52 -11.11 -18.42
N LEU A 324 -5.29 -12.40 -18.68
CA LEU A 324 -4.18 -13.15 -18.09
C LEU A 324 -2.94 -13.03 -18.96
N LEU A 325 -1.94 -12.29 -18.48
CA LEU A 325 -0.72 -12.00 -19.19
C LEU A 325 0.32 -13.11 -18.93
N HIS A 326 0.77 -13.75 -20.00
CA HIS A 326 1.82 -14.76 -19.97
C HIS A 326 3.07 -14.21 -20.65
N GLY A 327 4.05 -13.79 -19.85
CA GLY A 327 5.37 -13.35 -20.30
C GLY A 327 6.43 -13.86 -19.34
N ASP A 328 7.39 -14.61 -19.86
CA ASP A 328 8.51 -15.13 -19.06
C ASP A 328 9.71 -14.18 -19.10
N HIS A 329 10.50 -14.20 -18.03
CA HIS A 329 11.73 -13.42 -17.87
C HIS A 329 12.92 -14.35 -17.70
N ASP A 330 13.96 -14.17 -18.52
CA ASP A 330 15.18 -14.96 -18.43
C ASP A 330 16.06 -14.55 -17.23
N GLY A 331 17.09 -15.35 -16.94
CA GLY A 331 18.09 -15.06 -15.92
C GLY A 331 17.66 -15.36 -14.49
N GLY A 332 18.31 -14.70 -13.53
CA GLY A 332 18.07 -14.85 -12.10
C GLY A 332 16.69 -14.40 -11.65
N SER A 333 15.99 -13.59 -12.45
CA SER A 333 14.58 -13.23 -12.22
C SER A 333 13.68 -14.46 -12.13
N ALA A 334 13.90 -15.48 -12.95
CA ALA A 334 13.11 -16.72 -12.96
C ALA A 334 13.51 -17.73 -11.89
N ALA A 335 14.55 -17.48 -11.08
CA ALA A 335 15.08 -18.45 -10.12
C ALA A 335 13.99 -19.03 -9.21
N GLY A 336 14.02 -20.34 -8.99
CA GLY A 336 13.02 -21.08 -8.21
C GLY A 336 11.69 -21.32 -8.91
N THR A 337 11.51 -20.87 -10.16
CA THR A 337 10.36 -21.25 -10.99
C THR A 337 10.68 -22.55 -11.73
N PRO A 338 9.85 -23.60 -11.63
CA PRO A 338 10.06 -24.81 -12.42
C PRO A 338 9.91 -24.55 -13.92
N ASP A 339 10.80 -25.13 -14.72
CA ASP A 339 10.80 -24.97 -16.18
C ASP A 339 9.46 -25.38 -16.80
N GLY A 340 8.91 -24.52 -17.66
CA GLY A 340 7.65 -24.76 -18.37
C GLY A 340 6.38 -24.67 -17.52
N GLU A 341 6.49 -24.42 -16.21
CA GLU A 341 5.32 -24.31 -15.32
C GLU A 341 4.43 -23.10 -15.67
N SER A 342 5.01 -21.96 -16.04
CA SER A 342 4.28 -20.78 -16.52
C SER A 342 3.47 -21.10 -17.78
N ALA A 343 4.12 -21.69 -18.79
CA ALA A 343 3.50 -22.11 -20.04
C ALA A 343 2.35 -23.10 -19.79
N ARG A 344 2.59 -24.11 -18.94
CA ARG A 344 1.56 -25.09 -18.54
C ARG A 344 0.35 -24.42 -17.88
N ARG A 345 0.56 -23.43 -16.99
CA ARG A 345 -0.52 -22.67 -16.36
C ARG A 345 -1.30 -21.85 -17.39
N ALA A 346 -0.63 -21.19 -18.31
CA ALA A 346 -1.26 -20.42 -19.37
C ALA A 346 -2.08 -21.31 -20.33
N GLU A 347 -1.56 -22.48 -20.72
CA GLU A 347 -2.29 -23.46 -21.53
C GLU A 347 -3.50 -24.02 -20.79
N SER A 348 -3.36 -24.37 -19.51
CA SER A 348 -4.47 -24.81 -18.67
C SER A 348 -5.57 -23.73 -18.61
N ALA A 349 -5.19 -22.46 -18.39
CA ALA A 349 -6.11 -21.34 -18.39
C ALA A 349 -6.82 -21.15 -19.74
N ARG A 350 -6.11 -21.27 -20.88
CA ARG A 350 -6.72 -21.23 -22.23
C ARG A 350 -7.76 -22.33 -22.42
N ALA A 351 -7.49 -23.52 -21.87
CA ALA A 351 -8.40 -24.65 -21.88
C ALA A 351 -9.57 -24.53 -20.87
N GLY A 352 -9.69 -23.40 -20.15
CA GLY A 352 -10.71 -23.20 -19.13
C GLY A 352 -10.45 -23.99 -17.84
N GLN A 353 -9.21 -24.42 -17.62
CA GLN A 353 -8.77 -25.23 -16.48
C GLN A 353 -7.83 -24.42 -15.55
N GLY A 354 -7.59 -24.97 -14.36
CA GLY A 354 -6.76 -24.32 -13.34
C GLY A 354 -7.52 -23.31 -12.48
N VAL A 355 -6.81 -22.75 -11.50
CA VAL A 355 -7.41 -21.94 -10.43
C VAL A 355 -8.09 -20.68 -11.00
N LEU A 356 -7.36 -19.89 -11.81
CA LEU A 356 -7.90 -18.64 -12.37
C LEU A 356 -9.10 -18.88 -13.29
N ALA A 357 -9.05 -19.88 -14.18
CA ALA A 357 -10.18 -20.18 -15.05
C ALA A 357 -11.40 -20.65 -14.26
N ARG A 358 -11.21 -21.43 -13.19
CA ARG A 358 -12.29 -21.88 -12.32
C ARG A 358 -12.91 -20.72 -11.54
N LEU A 359 -12.09 -19.83 -10.99
CA LEU A 359 -12.57 -18.63 -10.30
C LEU A 359 -13.29 -17.67 -11.25
N ALA A 360 -12.79 -17.52 -12.48
CA ALA A 360 -13.45 -16.74 -13.51
C ALA A 360 -14.82 -17.34 -13.88
N ALA A 361 -14.92 -18.67 -14.04
CA ALA A 361 -16.18 -19.38 -14.27
C ALA A 361 -17.20 -19.11 -13.16
N GLU A 362 -16.80 -19.35 -11.91
CA GLU A 362 -17.66 -19.18 -10.73
C GLU A 362 -18.10 -17.72 -10.56
N SER A 363 -17.24 -16.78 -10.94
CA SER A 363 -17.55 -15.36 -10.89
C SER A 363 -18.24 -14.85 -12.15
N GLY A 364 -18.62 -15.71 -13.12
CA GLY A 364 -19.22 -15.28 -14.39
C GLY A 364 -18.37 -14.24 -15.14
N ALA A 365 -17.05 -14.36 -15.07
CA ALA A 365 -16.09 -13.53 -15.77
C ALA A 365 -15.53 -14.29 -16.98
N SER A 366 -15.34 -13.56 -18.07
CA SER A 366 -14.65 -14.08 -19.26
C SER A 366 -13.14 -14.00 -19.06
N LEU A 367 -12.39 -14.96 -19.59
CA LEU A 367 -10.94 -15.07 -19.46
C LEU A 367 -10.30 -15.05 -20.85
N GLN A 368 -9.29 -14.21 -21.02
CA GLN A 368 -8.51 -14.12 -22.24
C GLN A 368 -7.02 -14.18 -21.88
N VAL A 369 -6.34 -15.21 -22.37
CA VAL A 369 -4.91 -15.41 -22.13
C VAL A 369 -4.12 -14.72 -23.23
N VAL A 370 -3.24 -13.81 -22.82
CA VAL A 370 -2.46 -12.95 -23.70
C VAL A 370 -0.99 -13.32 -23.57
N THR A 371 -0.38 -13.81 -24.64
CA THR A 371 1.06 -14.04 -24.68
C THR A 371 1.78 -12.71 -24.90
N ALA A 372 2.72 -12.38 -24.02
CA ALA A 372 3.58 -11.23 -24.13
C ALA A 372 5.00 -11.64 -24.59
N PRO A 373 5.81 -10.71 -25.13
CA PRO A 373 7.20 -11.00 -25.48
C PRO A 373 7.99 -11.47 -24.27
N THR A 374 8.80 -12.53 -24.44
CA THR A 374 9.77 -12.98 -23.43
C THR A 374 10.82 -11.90 -23.21
N ALA A 375 11.12 -11.62 -21.95
CA ALA A 375 12.11 -10.65 -21.53
C ALA A 375 13.48 -11.32 -21.33
N ALA A 376 14.54 -10.68 -21.83
CA ALA A 376 15.91 -11.13 -21.57
C ALA A 376 16.33 -10.87 -20.11
N ALA A 377 17.44 -11.48 -19.68
CA ALA A 377 18.00 -11.33 -18.34
C ALA A 377 18.35 -9.86 -18.03
N ILE A 378 17.61 -9.25 -17.09
CA ILE A 378 17.73 -7.83 -16.73
C ILE A 378 19.07 -7.46 -16.09
N GLU A 379 19.75 -8.43 -15.49
CA GLU A 379 21.09 -8.26 -14.91
C GLU A 379 22.17 -8.11 -15.99
N ASP A 380 21.97 -8.73 -17.16
CA ASP A 380 22.95 -8.76 -18.24
C ASP A 380 22.75 -7.62 -19.26
N GLY A 381 21.49 -7.19 -19.45
CA GLY A 381 21.13 -6.23 -20.49
C GLY A 381 19.69 -5.73 -20.41
N PRO A 382 19.21 -5.02 -21.44
CA PRO A 382 17.81 -4.62 -21.51
C PRO A 382 16.90 -5.85 -21.67
N ALA A 383 15.80 -5.89 -20.90
CA ALA A 383 14.76 -6.90 -21.01
C ALA A 383 14.12 -6.94 -22.40
N LEU A 384 13.88 -5.76 -22.98
CA LEU A 384 13.20 -5.58 -24.27
C LEU A 384 13.87 -4.48 -25.09
N THR A 385 13.72 -4.53 -26.40
CA THR A 385 14.02 -3.40 -27.27
C THR A 385 12.94 -2.31 -27.17
N ALA A 386 13.29 -1.07 -27.51
CA ALA A 386 12.32 0.03 -27.53
C ALA A 386 11.12 -0.26 -28.46
N GLU A 387 11.37 -0.92 -29.59
CA GLU A 387 10.32 -1.35 -30.54
C GLU A 387 9.38 -2.39 -29.93
N GLN A 388 9.91 -3.35 -29.17
CA GLN A 388 9.12 -4.34 -28.45
C GLN A 388 8.25 -3.69 -27.37
N VAL A 389 8.79 -2.71 -26.63
CA VAL A 389 8.03 -1.93 -25.64
C VAL A 389 6.89 -1.17 -26.31
N ASP A 390 7.15 -0.44 -27.39
CA ASP A 390 6.12 0.31 -28.11
C ASP A 390 5.06 -0.60 -28.74
N ALA A 391 5.44 -1.77 -29.24
CA ALA A 391 4.51 -2.76 -29.76
C ALA A 391 3.64 -3.36 -28.64
N ALA A 392 4.23 -3.70 -27.49
CA ALA A 392 3.54 -4.25 -26.33
C ALA A 392 2.53 -3.25 -25.74
N LEU A 393 2.92 -1.97 -25.60
CA LEU A 393 2.03 -0.91 -25.12
C LEU A 393 0.83 -0.71 -26.06
N ARG A 394 1.07 -0.63 -27.38
CA ARG A 394 -0.01 -0.51 -28.38
C ARG A 394 -0.90 -1.74 -28.40
N TYR A 395 -0.33 -2.92 -28.20
CA TYR A 395 -1.09 -4.16 -28.12
C TYR A 395 -2.02 -4.18 -26.90
N GLY A 396 -1.50 -3.84 -25.72
CA GLY A 396 -2.30 -3.72 -24.50
C GLY A 396 -3.44 -2.72 -24.63
N TRP A 397 -3.17 -1.55 -25.23
CA TRP A 397 -4.20 -0.54 -25.49
C TRP A 397 -5.32 -1.10 -26.36
N ARG A 398 -4.96 -1.79 -27.45
CA ARG A 398 -5.93 -2.40 -28.36
C ARG A 398 -6.76 -3.48 -27.68
N LEU A 399 -6.15 -4.33 -26.85
CA LEU A 399 -6.87 -5.35 -26.07
C LEU A 399 -7.92 -4.73 -25.14
N ALA A 400 -7.58 -3.63 -24.46
CA ALA A 400 -8.53 -2.90 -23.63
C ALA A 400 -9.66 -2.31 -24.48
N ALA A 401 -9.33 -1.64 -25.60
CA ALA A 401 -10.33 -1.07 -26.50
C ALA A 401 -11.33 -2.13 -27.01
N GLU A 402 -10.84 -3.27 -27.48
CA GLU A 402 -11.67 -4.38 -27.96
C GLU A 402 -12.54 -4.98 -26.86
N ALA A 403 -12.02 -5.11 -25.64
CA ALA A 403 -12.81 -5.59 -24.50
C ALA A 403 -13.96 -4.61 -24.19
N VAL A 404 -13.69 -3.31 -24.18
CA VAL A 404 -14.72 -2.27 -23.96
C VAL A 404 -15.75 -2.24 -25.08
N ASP A 405 -15.30 -2.35 -26.34
CA ASP A 405 -16.19 -2.43 -27.51
C ASP A 405 -17.10 -3.67 -27.46
N SER A 406 -16.68 -4.73 -26.77
CA SER A 406 -17.52 -5.92 -26.51
C SER A 406 -18.50 -5.77 -25.33
N GLY A 407 -18.58 -4.58 -24.71
CA GLY A 407 -19.50 -4.30 -23.61
C GLY A 407 -19.02 -4.77 -22.24
N VAL A 408 -17.70 -4.82 -22.02
CA VAL A 408 -17.13 -5.13 -20.70
C VAL A 408 -17.25 -3.92 -19.78
N HIS A 409 -17.74 -4.13 -18.55
CA HIS A 409 -17.93 -3.07 -17.55
C HIS A 409 -16.71 -2.92 -16.63
N LEU A 410 -15.90 -3.96 -16.48
CA LEU A 410 -14.72 -4.00 -15.60
C LEU A 410 -13.66 -4.95 -16.19
N LEU A 411 -12.42 -4.49 -16.20
CA LEU A 411 -11.26 -5.32 -16.57
C LEU A 411 -10.55 -5.81 -15.31
N VAL A 412 -10.03 -7.03 -15.36
CA VAL A 412 -9.13 -7.57 -14.33
C VAL A 412 -7.79 -7.87 -14.99
N VAL A 413 -6.70 -7.33 -14.44
CA VAL A 413 -5.34 -7.65 -14.88
C VAL A 413 -4.83 -8.81 -14.03
N ALA A 414 -4.35 -9.85 -14.70
CA ALA A 414 -3.79 -11.04 -14.08
C ALA A 414 -2.47 -11.40 -14.78
N ALA A 415 -1.57 -12.11 -14.11
CA ALA A 415 -0.30 -12.51 -14.70
C ALA A 415 0.10 -13.94 -14.32
N CYS A 416 0.74 -14.63 -15.25
CA CYS A 416 1.42 -15.89 -15.00
C CYS A 416 2.68 -15.97 -15.86
N GLY A 417 3.86 -15.84 -15.25
CA GLY A 417 5.12 -15.99 -15.96
C GLY A 417 6.25 -16.29 -15.00
N ALA A 418 7.30 -16.91 -15.51
CA ALA A 418 8.53 -17.09 -14.76
C ALA A 418 9.20 -15.72 -14.54
N GLY A 419 9.51 -15.39 -13.29
CA GLY A 419 10.24 -14.18 -12.93
C GLY A 419 9.49 -12.85 -13.02
N THR A 420 8.18 -12.87 -13.31
CA THR A 420 7.36 -11.65 -13.42
C THR A 420 7.34 -10.82 -12.15
N GLU A 421 7.31 -11.48 -10.99
CA GLU A 421 7.41 -10.84 -9.67
C GLU A 421 8.74 -10.10 -9.49
N ALA A 422 9.85 -10.71 -9.93
CA ALA A 422 11.17 -10.09 -9.81
C ALA A 422 11.30 -8.87 -10.73
N ALA A 423 10.76 -8.94 -11.94
CA ALA A 423 10.69 -7.80 -12.84
C ALA A 423 9.78 -6.68 -12.30
N ALA A 424 8.61 -7.04 -11.74
CA ALA A 424 7.74 -6.07 -11.07
C ALA A 424 8.43 -5.38 -9.89
N ALA A 425 9.19 -6.13 -9.09
CA ALA A 425 10.02 -5.59 -8.02
C ALA A 425 11.13 -4.67 -8.55
N ALA A 426 11.76 -4.99 -9.68
CA ALA A 426 12.76 -4.13 -10.32
C ALA A 426 12.15 -2.80 -10.81
N VAL A 427 10.98 -2.85 -11.44
CA VAL A 427 10.22 -1.65 -11.86
C VAL A 427 9.84 -0.81 -10.65
N LEU A 428 9.32 -1.43 -9.59
CA LEU A 428 8.98 -0.74 -8.34
C LEU A 428 10.22 -0.10 -7.69
N ALA A 429 11.32 -0.82 -7.57
CA ALA A 429 12.57 -0.29 -7.03
C ALA A 429 13.07 0.91 -7.84
N ALA A 430 12.96 0.86 -9.17
CA ALA A 430 13.37 1.93 -10.06
C ALA A 430 12.49 3.18 -10.02
N THR A 431 11.19 3.03 -9.74
CA THR A 431 10.19 4.11 -9.77
C THR A 431 9.91 4.69 -8.38
N ALA A 432 9.96 3.86 -7.33
CA ALA A 432 9.66 4.24 -5.95
C ALA A 432 10.92 4.30 -5.05
N GLY A 433 12.11 3.96 -5.55
CA GLY A 433 13.36 4.04 -4.79
C GLY A 433 13.48 2.97 -3.70
N ALA A 434 12.82 1.83 -3.86
CA ALA A 434 12.83 0.73 -2.91
C ALA A 434 14.06 -0.17 -3.06
N GLU A 435 14.52 -0.76 -1.96
CA GLU A 435 15.56 -1.79 -1.97
C GLU A 435 14.99 -3.14 -2.41
N ALA A 436 15.69 -3.86 -3.28
CA ALA A 436 15.19 -5.12 -3.86
C ALA A 436 14.72 -6.16 -2.81
N PRO A 437 15.47 -6.41 -1.70
CA PRO A 437 15.04 -7.36 -0.67
C PRO A 437 13.78 -6.93 0.09
N ALA A 438 13.44 -5.64 0.09
CA ALA A 438 12.28 -5.11 0.78
C ALA A 438 10.98 -5.25 -0.02
N VAL A 439 11.06 -5.49 -1.33
CA VAL A 439 9.90 -5.57 -2.24
C VAL A 439 9.72 -6.93 -2.91
N LEU A 440 10.74 -7.79 -2.91
CA LEU A 440 10.63 -9.18 -3.39
C LEU A 440 9.91 -10.06 -2.37
N GLY A 441 8.89 -10.80 -2.81
CA GLY A 441 8.29 -11.87 -2.03
C GLY A 441 9.25 -13.05 -1.86
N ARG A 442 9.02 -13.88 -0.84
CA ARG A 442 9.82 -15.09 -0.62
C ARG A 442 9.49 -16.12 -1.68
N VAL A 443 10.52 -16.83 -2.17
CA VAL A 443 10.30 -17.96 -3.08
C VAL A 443 9.89 -19.16 -2.25
N VAL A 444 8.77 -19.79 -2.61
CA VAL A 444 8.24 -20.97 -1.94
C VAL A 444 8.26 -22.15 -2.91
N THR A 445 8.82 -23.27 -2.48
CA THR A 445 8.86 -24.51 -3.26
C THR A 445 7.46 -25.12 -3.36
N PRO A 446 7.22 -26.06 -4.31
CA PRO A 446 5.96 -26.80 -4.36
C PRO A 446 5.59 -27.54 -3.06
N ASP A 447 6.59 -27.86 -2.23
CA ASP A 447 6.43 -28.51 -0.93
C ASP A 447 6.11 -27.53 0.21
N GLY A 448 6.05 -26.22 -0.08
CA GLY A 448 5.73 -25.16 0.89
C GLY A 448 6.93 -24.65 1.69
N GLU A 449 8.16 -25.03 1.30
CA GLU A 449 9.38 -24.58 1.97
C GLU A 449 9.92 -23.29 1.36
N ILE A 450 10.57 -22.44 2.17
CA ILE A 450 11.21 -21.21 1.68
C ILE A 450 12.53 -21.58 0.96
N ASP A 451 12.64 -21.20 -0.31
CA ASP A 451 13.86 -21.32 -1.10
C ASP A 451 14.65 -20.01 -1.06
N ASP A 452 15.48 -19.87 -0.03
CA ASP A 452 16.34 -18.70 0.14
C ASP A 452 17.39 -18.57 -0.98
N VAL A 453 17.82 -19.67 -1.61
CA VAL A 453 18.82 -19.63 -2.68
C VAL A 453 18.21 -19.01 -3.94
N ALA A 454 17.00 -19.45 -4.32
CA ALA A 454 16.27 -18.83 -5.41
C ALA A 454 15.92 -17.37 -5.10
N TRP A 455 15.51 -17.07 -3.86
CA TRP A 455 15.22 -15.70 -3.45
C TRP A 455 16.45 -14.79 -3.52
N MET A 456 17.61 -15.26 -3.07
CA MET A 456 18.89 -14.55 -3.18
C MET A 456 19.29 -14.31 -4.64
N ALA A 457 19.06 -15.29 -5.52
CA ALA A 457 19.31 -15.13 -6.95
C ALA A 457 18.41 -14.06 -7.58
N ARG A 458 17.11 -14.02 -7.25
CA ARG A 458 16.19 -12.95 -7.67
C ARG A 458 16.66 -11.58 -7.14
N CYS A 459 17.05 -11.50 -5.88
CA CYS A 459 17.58 -10.26 -5.29
C CYS A 459 18.84 -9.78 -6.00
N ALA A 460 19.77 -10.70 -6.31
CA ALA A 460 21.00 -10.37 -7.02
C ALA A 460 20.70 -9.84 -8.43
N ALA A 461 19.82 -10.49 -9.17
CA ALA A 461 19.41 -10.06 -10.51
C ALA A 461 18.82 -8.65 -10.50
N VAL A 462 17.86 -8.36 -9.61
CA VAL A 462 17.25 -7.03 -9.47
C VAL A 462 18.29 -5.98 -9.08
N ARG A 463 19.15 -6.27 -8.10
CA ARG A 463 20.22 -5.38 -7.65
C ARG A 463 21.20 -5.05 -8.77
N ASP A 464 21.65 -6.05 -9.52
CA ASP A 464 22.61 -5.86 -10.62
C ASP A 464 21.98 -5.07 -11.78
N ALA A 465 20.71 -5.34 -12.09
CA ALA A 465 19.94 -4.57 -13.06
C ALA A 465 19.79 -3.09 -12.65
N LEU A 466 19.48 -2.81 -11.37
CA LEU A 466 19.41 -1.45 -10.82
C LEU A 466 20.77 -0.74 -10.85
N HIS A 467 21.86 -1.46 -10.55
CA HIS A 467 23.20 -0.90 -10.63
C HIS A 467 23.59 -0.52 -12.06
N ARG A 468 23.30 -1.41 -13.01
CA ARG A 468 23.53 -1.21 -14.46
C ARG A 468 22.77 0.00 -14.98
N THR A 469 21.52 0.16 -14.55
CA THR A 469 20.60 1.22 -15.01
C THR A 469 20.67 2.51 -14.19
N ARG A 470 21.53 2.60 -13.17
CA ARG A 470 21.61 3.77 -12.27
C ARG A 470 21.85 5.13 -12.96
N ARG A 471 22.41 5.12 -14.18
CA ARG A 471 22.65 6.31 -15.02
C ARG A 471 21.74 6.39 -16.26
N ALA A 472 20.86 5.40 -16.43
CA ALA A 472 19.90 5.40 -17.53
C ALA A 472 18.79 6.41 -17.26
N SER A 473 18.02 6.75 -18.30
CA SER A 473 16.81 7.56 -18.12
C SER A 473 15.84 6.84 -17.18
N ARG A 474 15.07 7.63 -16.42
CA ARG A 474 13.97 7.15 -15.59
C ARG A 474 12.62 7.31 -16.29
N ASP A 475 12.63 7.59 -17.59
CA ASP A 475 11.41 7.64 -18.39
C ASP A 475 10.72 6.26 -18.40
N ALA A 476 9.39 6.27 -18.34
CA ALA A 476 8.57 5.06 -18.18
C ALA A 476 8.88 3.96 -19.22
N LYS A 477 9.09 4.33 -20.49
CA LYS A 477 9.44 3.36 -21.55
C LYS A 477 10.84 2.78 -21.37
N ASP A 478 11.80 3.57 -20.89
CA ASP A 478 13.15 3.10 -20.62
C ASP A 478 13.18 2.17 -19.41
N VAL A 479 12.36 2.45 -18.39
CA VAL A 479 12.18 1.52 -17.25
C VAL A 479 11.61 0.18 -17.74
N LEU A 480 10.57 0.19 -18.59
CA LEU A 480 10.02 -1.03 -19.18
C LEU A 480 11.06 -1.78 -20.03
N ALA A 481 11.82 -1.09 -20.86
CA ALA A 481 12.83 -1.69 -21.73
C ALA A 481 13.98 -2.31 -20.93
N GLN A 482 14.37 -1.67 -19.82
CA GLN A 482 15.57 -2.05 -19.08
C GLN A 482 15.32 -3.05 -17.96
N LEU A 483 14.17 -2.96 -17.27
CA LEU A 483 13.90 -3.64 -16.01
C LEU A 483 12.55 -4.36 -15.98
N GLY A 484 11.61 -3.95 -16.84
CA GLY A 484 10.30 -4.57 -16.93
C GLY A 484 10.31 -5.83 -17.79
N GLY A 485 9.20 -6.09 -18.47
CA GLY A 485 9.08 -7.14 -19.45
C GLY A 485 7.83 -6.97 -20.30
N GLY A 486 7.58 -7.94 -21.19
CA GLY A 486 6.47 -7.86 -22.12
C GLY A 486 5.13 -7.83 -21.41
N ASP A 487 4.99 -8.61 -20.34
CA ASP A 487 3.83 -8.66 -19.45
C ASP A 487 3.51 -7.30 -18.82
N ILE A 488 4.48 -6.63 -18.20
CA ILE A 488 4.29 -5.31 -17.58
C ILE A 488 4.01 -4.25 -18.65
N ALA A 489 4.66 -4.32 -19.81
CA ALA A 489 4.42 -3.40 -20.92
C ALA A 489 3.01 -3.56 -21.51
N VAL A 490 2.54 -4.80 -21.72
CA VAL A 490 1.15 -5.06 -22.16
C VAL A 490 0.15 -4.62 -21.09
N ALA A 491 0.38 -4.95 -19.81
CA ALA A 491 -0.44 -4.49 -18.69
C ALA A 491 -0.56 -2.95 -18.66
N THR A 492 0.57 -2.26 -18.83
CA THR A 492 0.61 -0.78 -18.88
C THR A 492 -0.25 -0.25 -20.03
N GLY A 493 -0.13 -0.87 -21.22
CA GLY A 493 -0.97 -0.55 -22.37
C GLY A 493 -2.47 -0.76 -22.08
N ILE A 494 -2.82 -1.84 -21.39
CA ILE A 494 -4.21 -2.14 -20.97
C ILE A 494 -4.74 -1.03 -20.06
N LEU A 495 -3.98 -0.60 -19.05
CA LEU A 495 -4.41 0.46 -18.13
C LEU A 495 -4.63 1.79 -18.86
N LEU A 496 -3.71 2.16 -19.74
CA LEU A 496 -3.83 3.38 -20.55
C LEU A 496 -5.04 3.31 -21.49
N GLY A 497 -5.24 2.18 -22.17
CA GLY A 497 -6.40 1.95 -23.04
C GLY A 497 -7.72 1.96 -22.28
N ALA A 498 -7.78 1.30 -21.12
CA ALA A 498 -8.96 1.29 -20.26
C ALA A 498 -9.31 2.70 -19.77
N THR A 499 -8.31 3.46 -19.34
CA THR A 499 -8.44 4.87 -18.94
C THR A 499 -9.00 5.70 -20.09
N ALA A 500 -8.41 5.61 -21.29
CA ALA A 500 -8.88 6.35 -22.46
C ALA A 500 -10.32 5.99 -22.86
N ARG A 501 -10.73 4.76 -22.61
CA ARG A 501 -12.08 4.24 -22.88
C ARG A 501 -13.04 4.37 -21.69
N ARG A 502 -12.62 5.02 -20.60
CA ARG A 502 -13.42 5.22 -19.38
C ARG A 502 -13.94 3.92 -18.78
N THR A 503 -13.06 2.94 -18.62
CA THR A 503 -13.40 1.63 -18.06
C THR A 503 -12.57 1.35 -16.82
N PRO A 504 -13.18 1.00 -15.68
CA PRO A 504 -12.45 0.67 -14.48
C PRO A 504 -11.64 -0.62 -14.63
N VAL A 505 -10.52 -0.69 -13.91
CA VAL A 505 -9.64 -1.85 -13.84
C VAL A 505 -9.44 -2.27 -12.40
N LEU A 506 -9.61 -3.57 -12.14
CA LEU A 506 -9.25 -4.20 -10.88
C LEU A 506 -7.84 -4.78 -11.00
N LEU A 507 -6.93 -4.26 -10.18
CA LEU A 507 -5.54 -4.70 -10.08
C LEU A 507 -5.44 -5.82 -9.05
N ASP A 508 -4.54 -6.76 -9.32
CA ASP A 508 -4.11 -7.82 -8.43
C ASP A 508 -2.62 -8.06 -8.68
N GLY A 509 -1.90 -8.49 -7.64
CA GLY A 509 -0.52 -8.92 -7.70
C GLY A 509 0.53 -7.90 -8.18
N PRO A 510 1.79 -8.35 -8.29
CA PRO A 510 2.94 -7.50 -8.60
C PRO A 510 2.92 -6.89 -9.99
N VAL A 511 2.53 -7.62 -11.04
CA VAL A 511 2.56 -7.10 -12.42
C VAL A 511 1.52 -6.00 -12.61
N GLY A 512 0.31 -6.18 -12.09
CA GLY A 512 -0.77 -5.19 -12.11
C GLY A 512 -0.37 -3.87 -11.47
N VAL A 513 0.24 -3.89 -10.27
CA VAL A 513 0.67 -2.65 -9.61
C VAL A 513 1.92 -2.02 -10.24
N ALA A 514 2.85 -2.83 -10.76
CA ALA A 514 4.01 -2.31 -11.51
C ALA A 514 3.56 -1.57 -12.77
N ALA A 515 2.58 -2.13 -13.50
CA ALA A 515 1.93 -1.45 -14.61
C ALA A 515 1.19 -0.18 -14.16
N GLY A 516 0.57 -0.21 -12.97
CA GLY A 516 -0.02 0.98 -12.34
C GLY A 516 0.97 2.13 -12.18
N LEU A 517 2.18 1.85 -11.69
CA LEU A 517 3.25 2.84 -11.51
C LEU A 517 3.73 3.41 -12.84
N VAL A 518 4.00 2.54 -13.81
CA VAL A 518 4.47 2.97 -15.14
C VAL A 518 3.38 3.76 -15.87
N SER A 519 2.12 3.31 -15.79
CA SER A 519 1.00 4.03 -16.41
C SER A 519 0.75 5.39 -15.76
N ARG A 520 0.93 5.55 -14.45
CA ARG A 520 0.87 6.85 -13.75
C ARG A 520 1.93 7.82 -14.30
N ASP A 521 3.14 7.34 -14.55
CA ASP A 521 4.23 8.18 -15.07
C ASP A 521 4.00 8.57 -16.55
N LEU A 522 3.27 7.75 -17.31
CA LEU A 522 2.85 8.06 -18.68
C LEU A 522 1.62 9.00 -18.72
N ALA A 523 0.61 8.69 -17.92
CA ALA A 523 -0.66 9.42 -17.81
C ALA A 523 -1.15 9.36 -16.35
N GLY A 524 -0.96 10.45 -15.60
CA GLY A 524 -1.26 10.51 -14.17
C GLY A 524 -2.70 10.14 -13.80
N GLN A 525 -3.65 10.31 -14.74
CA GLN A 525 -5.06 10.00 -14.57
C GLN A 525 -5.34 8.49 -14.47
N ALA A 526 -4.48 7.63 -15.01
CA ALA A 526 -4.71 6.19 -15.08
C ALA A 526 -4.94 5.54 -13.70
N ARG A 527 -4.26 6.02 -12.66
CA ARG A 527 -4.43 5.51 -11.29
C ARG A 527 -5.86 5.66 -10.75
N HIS A 528 -6.61 6.67 -11.20
CA HIS A 528 -7.97 6.93 -10.74
C HIS A 528 -9.00 5.97 -11.36
N TRP A 529 -8.61 5.23 -12.39
CA TRP A 529 -9.42 4.16 -12.99
C TRP A 529 -9.08 2.79 -12.41
N CYS A 530 -8.17 2.72 -11.46
CA CYS A 530 -7.71 1.48 -10.86
C CYS A 530 -8.28 1.31 -9.45
N MET A 531 -8.58 0.06 -9.10
CA MET A 531 -8.90 -0.37 -7.74
C MET A 531 -8.02 -1.57 -7.41
N LEU A 532 -7.55 -1.69 -6.17
CA LEU A 532 -6.77 -2.83 -5.71
C LEU A 532 -7.66 -3.76 -4.88
N ALA A 533 -7.82 -5.01 -5.31
CA ALA A 533 -8.66 -5.97 -4.58
C ALA A 533 -8.07 -6.31 -3.21
N ASP A 534 -6.82 -6.76 -3.22
CA ASP A 534 -6.09 -7.25 -2.05
C ASP A 534 -4.60 -7.06 -2.31
N HIS A 535 -3.80 -6.86 -1.27
CA HIS A 535 -2.34 -6.80 -1.43
C HIS A 535 -1.66 -8.16 -1.22
N GLY A 536 -2.40 -9.20 -0.84
CA GLY A 536 -1.93 -10.59 -0.72
C GLY A 536 -0.88 -10.83 0.37
N GLY A 537 -0.59 -9.84 1.21
CA GLY A 537 0.62 -9.83 2.04
C GLY A 537 1.93 -9.61 1.27
N HIS A 538 1.86 -9.35 -0.04
CA HIS A 538 3.03 -9.19 -0.89
C HIS A 538 3.67 -7.80 -0.71
N PRO A 539 4.99 -7.71 -0.44
CA PRO A 539 5.64 -6.46 -0.10
C PRO A 539 5.64 -5.44 -1.25
N ALA A 540 5.94 -5.86 -2.48
CA ALA A 540 5.82 -4.97 -3.66
C ALA A 540 4.41 -4.39 -3.82
N VAL A 541 3.36 -5.20 -3.65
CA VAL A 541 1.98 -4.76 -3.84
C VAL A 541 1.58 -3.75 -2.79
N LYS A 542 1.98 -3.96 -1.53
CA LYS A 542 1.72 -3.01 -0.44
C LYS A 542 2.39 -1.66 -0.69
N LEU A 543 3.69 -1.65 -1.00
CA LEU A 543 4.41 -0.40 -1.27
C LEU A 543 3.88 0.31 -2.52
N ALA A 544 3.59 -0.43 -3.58
CA ALA A 544 3.03 0.15 -4.80
C ALA A 544 1.63 0.73 -4.57
N ALA A 545 0.80 0.08 -3.74
CA ALA A 545 -0.50 0.60 -3.35
C ALA A 545 -0.39 1.96 -2.64
N ASP A 546 0.54 2.09 -1.69
CA ASP A 546 0.81 3.35 -1.00
C ASP A 546 1.26 4.44 -1.98
N VAL A 547 2.17 4.11 -2.90
CA VAL A 547 2.69 5.04 -3.92
C VAL A 547 1.62 5.46 -4.95
N LEU A 548 0.67 4.57 -5.25
CA LEU A 548 -0.46 4.84 -6.14
C LEU A 548 -1.65 5.51 -5.42
N GLY A 549 -1.65 5.54 -4.08
CA GLY A 549 -2.79 6.00 -3.28
C GLY A 549 -3.99 5.05 -3.35
N LEU A 550 -3.76 3.75 -3.55
CA LEU A 550 -4.80 2.72 -3.61
C LEU A 550 -4.95 2.05 -2.25
N SER A 551 -6.17 2.05 -1.71
CA SER A 551 -6.50 1.27 -0.51
C SER A 551 -7.00 -0.12 -0.94
N PRO A 552 -6.40 -1.22 -0.43
CA PRO A 552 -6.89 -2.57 -0.70
C PRO A 552 -8.28 -2.77 -0.08
N LEU A 553 -9.17 -3.49 -0.77
CA LEU A 553 -10.54 -3.75 -0.30
C LEU A 553 -10.60 -4.83 0.78
N THR A 554 -9.69 -5.81 0.70
CA THR A 554 -9.59 -6.95 1.61
C THR A 554 -8.14 -7.26 1.98
N GLU A 555 -7.98 -8.14 2.98
CA GLU A 555 -6.69 -8.72 3.37
C GLU A 555 -6.79 -10.25 3.55
N LEU A 556 -7.20 -10.96 2.50
CA LEU A 556 -7.37 -12.41 2.45
C LEU A 556 -6.03 -13.16 2.43
N ARG A 557 -4.97 -12.51 1.92
CA ARG A 557 -3.62 -13.10 1.80
C ARG A 557 -3.62 -14.42 1.03
N LEU A 558 -4.38 -14.49 -0.07
CA LEU A 558 -4.38 -15.68 -0.92
C LEU A 558 -3.10 -15.71 -1.76
N ASP A 559 -2.48 -16.88 -1.80
CA ASP A 559 -1.34 -17.17 -2.67
C ASP A 559 -1.76 -18.18 -3.75
N LEU A 560 -2.72 -17.76 -4.58
CA LEU A 560 -3.31 -18.57 -5.65
C LEU A 560 -2.86 -18.11 -7.05
N GLY A 561 -1.92 -17.16 -7.10
CA GLY A 561 -1.48 -16.47 -8.30
C GLY A 561 -2.18 -15.14 -8.54
N GLU A 562 -1.55 -14.30 -9.36
CA GLU A 562 -2.02 -12.96 -9.68
C GLU A 562 -3.34 -13.00 -10.48
N GLY A 563 -4.37 -12.32 -9.98
CA GLY A 563 -5.73 -12.29 -10.50
C GLY A 563 -6.74 -13.06 -9.63
N ALA A 564 -6.27 -13.94 -8.75
CA ALA A 564 -7.13 -14.77 -7.92
C ALA A 564 -7.81 -13.98 -6.78
N ASN A 565 -7.14 -12.99 -6.19
CA ASN A 565 -7.75 -12.14 -5.17
C ASN A 565 -8.86 -11.29 -5.79
N ALA A 566 -8.58 -10.69 -6.95
CA ALA A 566 -9.55 -9.90 -7.71
C ALA A 566 -10.82 -10.72 -8.04
N LEU A 567 -10.66 -11.95 -8.51
CA LEU A 567 -11.79 -12.84 -8.81
C LEU A 567 -12.52 -13.32 -7.56
N THR A 568 -11.82 -13.58 -6.47
CA THR A 568 -12.44 -14.02 -5.20
C THR A 568 -13.32 -12.94 -4.60
N VAL A 569 -12.91 -11.67 -4.71
CA VAL A 569 -13.66 -10.53 -4.15
C VAL A 569 -14.77 -10.06 -5.10
N LEU A 570 -14.70 -10.35 -6.40
CA LEU A 570 -15.66 -9.87 -7.40
C LEU A 570 -17.15 -10.14 -7.06
N PRO A 571 -17.57 -11.34 -6.59
CA PRO A 571 -18.95 -11.56 -6.16
C PRO A 571 -19.41 -10.62 -5.05
N LEU A 572 -18.54 -10.34 -4.07
CA LEU A 572 -18.81 -9.39 -2.98
C LEU A 572 -19.04 -7.98 -3.54
N LEU A 573 -18.17 -7.52 -4.45
CA LEU A 573 -18.31 -6.19 -5.06
C LEU A 573 -19.63 -6.05 -5.83
N ARG A 574 -20.03 -7.09 -6.57
CA ARG A 574 -21.31 -7.11 -7.29
C ARG A 574 -22.49 -7.05 -6.33
N SER A 575 -22.44 -7.79 -5.23
CA SER A 575 -23.48 -7.75 -4.19
C SER A 575 -23.62 -6.36 -3.58
N VAL A 576 -22.50 -5.69 -3.28
CA VAL A 576 -22.49 -4.31 -2.74
C VAL A 576 -23.15 -3.34 -3.73
N LEU A 577 -22.76 -3.39 -5.01
CA LEU A 577 -23.35 -2.53 -6.04
C LEU A 577 -24.83 -2.84 -6.25
N ALA A 578 -25.23 -4.11 -6.20
CA ALA A 578 -26.62 -4.52 -6.36
C ALA A 578 -27.49 -4.02 -5.19
N LEU A 579 -27.00 -4.12 -3.95
CA LEU A 579 -27.67 -3.57 -2.77
C LEU A 579 -27.79 -2.05 -2.86
N ALA A 580 -26.70 -1.36 -3.20
CA ALA A 580 -26.68 0.09 -3.36
C ALA A 580 -27.64 0.58 -4.44
N ALA A 581 -27.93 -0.22 -5.47
CA ALA A 581 -28.85 0.11 -6.54
C ALA A 581 -30.32 -0.26 -6.22
N ALA A 582 -30.56 -1.31 -5.43
CA ALA A 582 -31.89 -1.88 -5.26
C ALA A 582 -32.62 -1.47 -3.97
N LEU A 583 -31.90 -1.06 -2.93
CA LEU A 583 -32.52 -0.74 -1.64
C LEU A 583 -33.37 0.54 -1.70
N PRO A 584 -34.56 0.56 -1.06
CA PRO A 584 -35.38 1.75 -0.99
C PRO A 584 -34.77 2.80 -0.05
N PRO A 585 -35.14 4.08 -0.19
CA PRO A 585 -34.85 5.09 0.83
C PRO A 585 -35.56 4.73 2.13
N ARG A 586 -35.00 5.14 3.28
CA ARG A 586 -35.69 5.01 4.57
C ARG A 586 -37.06 5.68 4.47
N PRO A 587 -38.10 5.07 5.06
CA PRO A 587 -39.38 5.75 5.17
C PRO A 587 -39.13 7.07 5.90
N SER A 588 -39.38 8.18 5.22
CA SER A 588 -39.63 9.45 5.91
C SER A 588 -40.77 9.14 6.86
N GLY A 589 -40.53 9.20 8.17
CA GLY A 589 -41.61 9.04 9.14
C GLY A 589 -42.78 9.90 8.64
N GLU A 590 -43.95 9.28 8.53
CA GLU A 590 -45.19 10.06 8.45
C GLU A 590 -45.02 11.19 9.46
N ALA A 591 -45.10 12.43 8.98
CA ALA A 591 -45.50 13.50 9.88
C ALA A 591 -46.73 12.92 10.55
N ALA A 592 -46.62 12.58 11.84
CA ALA A 592 -47.78 12.19 12.59
C ALA A 592 -48.80 13.28 12.29
N ASP A 593 -49.97 12.86 11.79
CA ASP A 593 -51.13 13.72 11.76
C ASP A 593 -51.20 14.36 13.15
N ASP A 594 -50.86 15.64 13.25
CA ASP A 594 -51.20 16.51 14.38
C ASP A 594 -52.72 16.71 14.32
N ALA A 595 -53.43 15.62 14.59
CA ALA A 595 -54.85 15.55 14.82
C ALA A 595 -55.05 14.90 16.20
N ASP A 596 -54.47 15.52 17.23
CA ASP A 596 -54.95 15.60 18.62
C ASP A 596 -53.83 16.06 19.56
N GLU A 597 -53.29 17.27 19.35
CA GLU A 597 -52.70 18.04 20.46
C GLU A 597 -53.74 19.08 20.93
N PRO A 598 -54.09 19.13 22.22
CA PRO A 598 -54.97 20.17 22.75
C PRO A 598 -54.26 21.52 22.68
N GLU A 599 -54.94 22.53 22.12
CA GLU A 599 -54.40 23.88 21.95
C GLU A 599 -53.69 24.38 23.21
N PRO A 600 -52.44 24.88 23.11
CA PRO A 600 -51.75 25.49 24.23
C PRO A 600 -52.43 26.81 24.56
N VAL A 601 -52.83 26.94 25.82
CA VAL A 601 -53.38 28.16 26.40
C VAL A 601 -52.32 29.26 26.28
N GLU A 602 -52.64 30.34 25.55
CA GLU A 602 -51.82 31.55 25.47
C GLU A 602 -51.51 32.08 26.88
N GLN A 603 -50.23 32.09 27.25
CA GLN A 603 -49.72 32.92 28.33
C GLN A 603 -48.88 34.03 27.68
N ASP A 604 -49.38 35.26 27.83
CA ASP A 604 -48.70 36.49 27.42
C ASP A 604 -47.30 36.59 28.06
N GLU A 605 -46.24 36.42 27.26
CA GLU A 605 -44.90 36.89 27.59
C GLU A 605 -44.65 38.29 26.97
N PRO A 606 -43.96 39.20 27.66
CA PRO A 606 -43.84 40.59 27.24
C PRO A 606 -42.87 40.78 26.07
N ASP A 607 -43.31 41.60 25.12
CA ASP A 607 -42.66 42.02 23.88
C ASP A 607 -41.20 42.51 24.07
N PHE A 608 -40.23 41.66 23.73
CA PHE A 608 -38.81 42.05 23.62
C PHE A 608 -38.54 42.56 22.21
N ARG A 609 -38.41 43.88 22.06
CA ARG A 609 -37.93 44.52 20.83
C ARG A 609 -36.41 44.54 20.78
N GLU A 610 -35.87 43.89 19.75
CA GLU A 610 -34.48 43.97 19.33
C GLU A 610 -34.13 45.41 18.87
N PRO A 611 -33.04 46.03 19.33
CA PRO A 611 -32.65 47.35 18.86
C PRO A 611 -31.99 47.27 17.47
N GLU A 612 -32.50 48.06 16.52
CA GLU A 612 -31.98 48.14 15.15
C GLU A 612 -30.48 48.51 15.10
N PRO A 613 -29.71 47.94 14.15
CA PRO A 613 -28.32 48.30 13.95
C PRO A 613 -28.20 49.71 13.36
N ALA A 614 -27.39 50.57 14.01
CA ALA A 614 -27.03 51.87 13.48
C ALA A 614 -26.30 51.70 12.14
N GLY A 615 -26.91 52.21 11.06
CA GLY A 615 -26.34 52.20 9.71
C GLY A 615 -25.01 52.97 9.60
N PRO A 616 -24.22 52.72 8.55
CA PRO A 616 -22.94 53.38 8.37
C PRO A 616 -23.17 54.85 7.96
N GLY A 617 -22.67 55.77 8.79
CA GLY A 617 -22.66 57.20 8.49
C GLY A 617 -21.74 57.54 7.31
N PRO A 618 -22.03 58.63 6.56
CA PRO A 618 -21.30 58.97 5.35
C PRO A 618 -20.00 59.72 5.69
N THR A 619 -18.87 59.26 5.17
CA THR A 619 -17.68 60.11 5.00
C THR A 619 -17.58 60.52 3.54
N SER A 620 -18.07 61.73 3.29
CA SER A 620 -17.85 62.50 2.07
C SER A 620 -16.37 62.85 1.91
N THR A 621 -15.78 62.43 0.79
CA THR A 621 -14.57 63.03 0.23
C THR A 621 -14.96 64.18 -0.70
N GLU A 622 -14.66 65.41 -0.31
CA GLU A 622 -14.56 66.57 -1.20
C GLU A 622 -13.08 66.85 -1.52
N THR A 623 -12.83 67.35 -2.74
CA THR A 623 -11.52 67.44 -3.39
C THR A 623 -11.08 68.91 -3.56
N GLU A 624 -9.80 69.19 -3.25
CA GLU A 624 -8.92 70.32 -3.69
C GLU A 624 -9.21 71.78 -3.27
N PRO A 625 -8.22 72.73 -3.28
CA PRO A 625 -6.87 72.69 -3.88
C PRO A 625 -5.72 73.20 -2.96
N PRO A 626 -4.45 73.22 -3.43
CA PRO A 626 -3.59 74.33 -3.02
C PRO A 626 -2.74 74.93 -4.16
N GLY A 627 -2.59 76.25 -4.09
CA GLY A 627 -1.47 77.01 -4.63
C GLY A 627 -1.65 78.50 -4.31
N PRO A 628 -0.60 79.36 -4.35
CA PRO A 628 0.83 79.09 -4.47
C PRO A 628 1.70 79.88 -3.44
N THR A 629 3.02 79.79 -3.61
CA THR A 629 4.12 80.76 -3.30
C THR A 629 5.07 80.50 -2.11
N SER A 630 6.27 80.05 -2.48
CA SER A 630 7.60 80.67 -2.24
C SER A 630 8.04 80.97 -0.80
N THR A 631 9.12 80.34 -0.31
CA THR A 631 10.49 80.91 -0.28
C THR A 631 11.51 79.87 0.22
N GLU A 632 12.75 80.05 -0.23
CA GLU A 632 13.89 79.14 -0.24
C GLU A 632 14.85 79.41 0.97
N PRO A 633 16.14 78.99 1.01
CA PRO A 633 16.68 77.91 1.87
C PRO A 633 17.73 78.38 2.91
N ALA A 634 18.26 77.45 3.73
CA ALA A 634 19.67 77.44 4.16
C ALA A 634 20.03 76.19 5.00
N GLU A 635 20.93 75.36 4.46
CA GLU A 635 21.94 74.57 5.19
C GLU A 635 22.89 75.50 6.02
N PRO A 636 23.76 75.06 6.98
CA PRO A 636 24.59 73.84 6.88
C PRO A 636 25.00 73.11 8.19
N GLY A 637 25.60 71.92 8.01
CA GLY A 637 26.93 71.64 8.57
C GLY A 637 27.12 70.70 9.78
N ALA A 638 27.88 69.62 9.52
CA ALA A 638 28.97 69.06 10.35
C ALA A 638 28.73 67.96 11.42
N ARG A 639 29.16 66.75 11.05
CA ARG A 639 30.14 65.82 11.69
C ARG A 639 30.32 65.81 13.22
N ALA A 640 30.28 64.60 13.79
CA ALA A 640 31.35 63.84 14.49
C ALA A 640 30.70 62.83 15.46
N GLY A 641 31.15 61.58 15.62
CA GLY A 641 32.28 60.84 15.06
C GLY A 641 32.12 59.35 15.36
#